data_AF-A0A8J7NC74-F1
#
_entry.id   AF-A0A8J7NC74-F1
#
_cell.length_a   1.000
_cell.length_b   1.000
_cell.length_c   1.000
_cell.angle_alpha   90.00
_cell.angle_beta   90.00
_cell.angle_gamma   90.00
#
_symmetry.space_group_name_H-M   'P 1'
#
loop_
_entity.id
_entity.type
_entity.pdbx_description
1 polymer ?
#
loop_
_entity_poly.entity_id
_entity_poly.type
_entity_poly.pdbx_seq_one_letter_code
_entity_poly.pdbx_strand_id
1 'polypeptide(L)'
;MKATSEDRDLFVTMLLGLLALVISALSITHGQDLLGYLRWVVSLPFLFLASGYPLTTIFYRRFGAIGIWERIALSSGFSMLLAYPAGLLNILALERKTNIFRQHLVGFLLFLFLTCAITCTISLYLRRKKDGSFCDRECLPCRNLGKKISRRPNQLMILILLVSLLLNLANLDRADIYGDEYSISFIAYDLVDGNTPGREAYMISTKSHSPLVSYISHGAMQVLDPTGYYNLADWMIRFSNAIAGTLAVLMVFILSRYMFGEKVGLISAAFFGVNNYTVWLSRIFHREIFVVLFTLFAIYAFYRFTRTERRRDMWLSGVLLGAAFLVKFTAIFLVPTFLLFVLLKRRSLLFPLVKIFLISVLVFSPVLVFNAGAYVTTGYMDLALSKIFGANSYMGDYSPGAAFDPYNLQVMVFNLADIYSIPISLLFAACFLAGFNFLKKYGEPLLLIWIFTIILVIYFWFLGVRSYYTPFFTIPFAITAGLIFYKLKNALSGKSAHLDISSIILLLLLAWSAFYSYNTNISDSFMYAPEPGMGELGRSDSPLVIPDGSLFSREARVTVESYGFKELSAYLETHTESGQVVLIDDRIDVLAAEWYFEGKQWNLTYGGPVPLGRLPARGVVVLKLTEGYGLQRGDYAVLASEDLPLVEVRFPEGYPEAVAWARNGGLIRTLQDRNNDPSFYVYQI
;
A
#
# COMPACT_ATOMS: atom_id res chain seq x y z
N MET A 1 2.98 44.19 -16.34
CA MET A 1 3.67 42.95 -16.79
C MET A 1 2.64 42.00 -17.39
N LYS A 2 2.70 41.68 -18.68
CA LYS A 2 1.82 40.65 -19.27
C LYS A 2 2.36 39.27 -18.92
N ALA A 3 1.71 38.57 -17.99
CA ALA A 3 2.01 37.16 -17.72
C ALA A 3 1.81 36.36 -19.01
N THR A 4 2.85 35.65 -19.46
CA THR A 4 2.73 34.72 -20.58
C THR A 4 1.80 33.57 -20.17
N SER A 5 1.20 32.85 -21.14
CA SER A 5 0.39 31.67 -20.83
C SER A 5 1.17 30.61 -20.05
N GLU A 6 2.49 30.61 -20.16
CA GLU A 6 3.38 29.73 -19.42
C GLU A 6 3.41 30.07 -17.94
N ASP A 7 3.40 31.33 -17.50
CA ASP A 7 3.45 31.66 -16.06
C ASP A 7 2.11 31.41 -15.32
N ARG A 8 1.02 31.22 -16.07
CA ARG A 8 -0.32 30.99 -15.49
C ARG A 8 -0.41 29.66 -14.73
N ASP A 9 0.34 28.64 -15.14
CA ASP A 9 0.32 27.32 -14.51
C ASP A 9 0.83 27.38 -13.06
N LEU A 10 1.97 28.02 -12.83
CA LEU A 10 2.58 28.22 -11.51
C LEU A 10 1.73 29.13 -10.62
N PHE A 11 1.08 30.15 -11.20
CA PHE A 11 0.13 30.98 -10.45
C PHE A 11 -1.08 30.17 -9.96
N VAL A 12 -1.66 29.33 -10.82
CA VAL A 12 -2.77 28.44 -10.43
C VAL A 12 -2.33 27.47 -9.33
N THR A 13 -1.13 26.90 -9.45
CA THR A 13 -0.56 26.04 -8.40
C THR A 13 -0.42 26.78 -7.06
N MET A 14 0.11 28.01 -7.05
CA MET A 14 0.23 28.81 -5.84
C MET A 14 -1.14 29.18 -5.24
N LEU A 15 -2.09 29.58 -6.08
CA LEU A 15 -3.43 29.92 -5.65
C LEU A 15 -4.12 28.70 -5.00
N LEU A 16 -4.01 27.53 -5.62
CA LEU A 16 -4.57 26.29 -5.07
C LEU A 16 -3.97 25.95 -3.70
N GLY A 17 -2.65 26.09 -3.54
CA GLY A 17 -1.99 25.85 -2.25
C GLY A 17 -2.39 26.86 -1.17
N LEU A 18 -2.54 28.13 -1.52
CA LEU A 18 -3.03 29.15 -0.60
C LEU A 18 -4.48 28.86 -0.18
N LEU A 19 -5.35 28.50 -1.12
CA LEU A 19 -6.73 28.11 -0.85
C LEU A 19 -6.78 26.85 0.04
N ALA A 20 -5.94 25.85 -0.22
CA ALA A 20 -5.87 24.63 0.60
C ALA A 20 -5.55 24.99 2.06
N LEU A 21 -4.58 25.86 2.29
CA LEU A 21 -4.19 26.32 3.62
C LEU A 21 -5.31 27.11 4.31
N VAL A 22 -5.87 28.13 3.63
CA VAL A 22 -6.89 29.02 4.21
C VAL A 22 -8.19 28.27 4.49
N ILE A 23 -8.69 27.47 3.54
CA ILE A 23 -9.93 26.71 3.71
C ILE A 23 -9.76 25.66 4.82
N SER A 24 -8.60 25.00 4.91
CA SER A 24 -8.33 24.05 5.99
C SER A 24 -8.34 24.72 7.37
N ALA A 25 -7.71 25.89 7.50
CA ALA A 25 -7.71 26.64 8.75
C ALA A 25 -9.11 27.14 9.15
N LEU A 26 -9.90 27.61 8.17
CA LEU A 26 -11.28 28.02 8.41
C LEU A 26 -12.18 26.84 8.78
N SER A 27 -12.04 25.69 8.09
CA SER A 27 -12.79 24.47 8.37
C SER A 27 -12.56 23.95 9.80
N ILE A 28 -11.32 24.05 10.28
CA ILE A 28 -10.98 23.66 11.66
C ILE A 28 -11.63 24.59 12.69
N THR A 29 -11.73 25.89 12.38
CA THR A 29 -12.18 26.91 13.35
C THR A 29 -13.68 27.16 13.34
N HIS A 30 -14.35 26.98 12.20
CA HIS A 30 -15.76 27.36 11.99
C HIS A 30 -16.67 26.17 11.69
N GLY A 31 -16.17 24.94 11.73
CA GLY A 31 -16.94 23.71 11.52
C GLY A 31 -16.64 22.97 10.21
N GLN A 32 -16.96 21.67 10.22
CA GLN A 32 -16.58 20.71 9.17
C GLN A 32 -17.59 20.55 8.03
N ASP A 33 -18.67 21.34 7.99
CA ASP A 33 -19.76 21.17 7.01
C ASP A 33 -19.32 21.50 5.57
N LEU A 34 -19.86 22.56 4.96
CA LEU A 34 -19.46 22.98 3.60
C LEU A 34 -17.94 23.20 3.48
N LEU A 35 -17.32 23.72 4.54
CA LEU A 35 -15.87 23.95 4.60
C LEU A 35 -15.05 22.65 4.60
N GLY A 36 -15.56 21.56 5.17
CA GLY A 36 -14.89 20.26 5.11
C GLY A 36 -14.86 19.70 3.68
N TYR A 37 -16.00 19.75 2.97
CA TYR A 37 -16.03 19.32 1.56
C TYR A 37 -15.14 20.19 0.67
N LEU A 38 -15.16 21.52 0.85
CA LEU A 38 -14.27 22.42 0.11
C LEU A 38 -12.80 22.13 0.43
N ARG A 39 -12.48 21.81 1.68
CA ARG A 39 -11.13 21.38 2.10
C ARG A 39 -10.68 20.15 1.32
N TRP A 40 -11.54 19.14 1.15
CA TRP A 40 -11.22 17.94 0.35
C TRP A 40 -10.93 18.31 -1.11
N VAL A 41 -11.84 19.06 -1.74
CA VAL A 41 -11.77 19.43 -3.17
C VAL A 41 -10.52 20.24 -3.50
N VAL A 42 -10.05 21.09 -2.59
CA VAL A 42 -8.87 21.93 -2.82
C VAL A 42 -7.57 21.25 -2.36
N SER A 43 -7.58 20.61 -1.18
CA SER A 43 -6.36 20.13 -0.55
C SER A 43 -5.91 18.76 -1.09
N LEU A 44 -6.82 17.88 -1.52
CA LEU A 44 -6.43 16.59 -2.12
C LEU A 44 -5.69 16.78 -3.46
N PRO A 45 -6.17 17.59 -4.42
CA PRO A 45 -5.39 17.87 -5.64
C PRO A 45 -4.08 18.61 -5.35
N PHE A 46 -4.03 19.43 -4.30
CA PHE A 46 -2.79 20.08 -3.88
C PHE A 46 -1.76 19.06 -3.37
N LEU A 47 -2.19 18.13 -2.52
CA LEU A 47 -1.37 17.05 -1.95
C LEU A 47 -0.91 16.03 -2.99
N PHE A 48 -1.77 15.61 -3.91
CA PHE A 48 -1.49 14.52 -4.84
C PHE A 48 -1.04 14.95 -6.23
N LEU A 49 -1.02 16.25 -6.56
CA LEU A 49 -0.68 16.70 -7.92
C LEU A 49 0.01 18.07 -7.97
N ALA A 50 -0.59 19.09 -7.36
CA ALA A 50 -0.17 20.46 -7.66
C ALA A 50 1.11 20.89 -6.92
N SER A 51 1.31 20.46 -5.68
CA SER A 51 2.49 20.87 -4.88
C SER A 51 3.83 20.50 -5.54
N GLY A 52 3.88 19.36 -6.25
CA GLY A 52 5.03 18.88 -7.02
C GLY A 52 5.08 19.34 -8.48
N TYR A 53 4.06 20.02 -8.98
CA TYR A 53 4.04 20.55 -10.36
C TYR A 53 5.26 21.42 -10.69
N PRO A 54 5.70 22.36 -9.84
CA PRO A 54 6.84 23.21 -10.14
C PRO A 54 8.12 22.42 -10.33
N LEU A 55 8.34 21.33 -9.57
CA LEU A 55 9.50 20.46 -9.76
C LEU A 55 9.55 19.87 -11.18
N THR A 56 8.41 19.50 -11.77
CA THR A 56 8.41 19.05 -13.18
C THR A 56 8.89 20.13 -14.14
N THR A 57 8.64 21.40 -13.84
CA THR A 57 9.10 22.54 -14.65
C THR A 57 10.58 22.86 -14.41
N ILE A 58 11.13 22.53 -13.25
CA ILE A 58 12.60 22.63 -12.99
C ILE A 58 13.34 21.60 -13.86
N PHE A 59 12.89 20.35 -13.86
CA PHE A 59 13.49 19.28 -14.67
C PHE A 59 13.20 19.45 -16.17
N TYR A 60 11.97 19.87 -16.51
CA TYR A 60 11.46 19.99 -17.87
C TYR A 60 10.86 21.39 -18.12
N ARG A 61 11.76 22.36 -18.31
CA ARG A 61 11.48 23.81 -18.41
C ARG A 61 10.39 24.18 -19.41
N ARG A 62 10.43 23.59 -20.61
CA ARG A 62 9.43 23.86 -21.66
C ARG A 62 8.20 22.99 -21.46
N PHE A 63 7.01 23.59 -21.59
CA PHE A 63 5.73 22.89 -21.39
C PHE A 63 5.62 21.60 -22.24
N GLY A 64 6.16 21.61 -23.46
CA GLY A 64 6.18 20.46 -24.38
C GLY A 64 7.42 19.55 -24.34
N ALA A 65 8.30 19.68 -23.33
CA ALA A 65 9.47 18.80 -23.19
C ALA A 65 9.12 17.35 -22.81
N ILE A 66 7.93 17.17 -22.23
CA ILE A 66 7.32 15.88 -21.87
C ILE A 66 5.83 15.91 -22.24
N GLY A 67 5.21 14.75 -22.41
CA GLY A 67 3.78 14.65 -22.67
C GLY A 67 2.94 15.09 -21.48
N ILE A 68 1.65 15.40 -21.71
CA ILE A 68 0.73 15.80 -20.64
C ILE A 68 0.61 14.73 -19.55
N TRP A 69 0.52 13.46 -19.94
CA TRP A 69 0.46 12.33 -19.02
C TRP A 69 1.71 12.19 -18.18
N GLU A 70 2.90 12.35 -18.78
CA GLU A 70 4.17 12.34 -18.06
C GLU A 70 4.25 13.50 -17.06
N ARG A 71 3.75 14.68 -17.45
CA ARG A 71 3.73 15.84 -16.56
C ARG A 71 2.80 15.62 -15.37
N ILE A 72 1.59 15.10 -15.59
CA ILE A 72 0.65 14.77 -14.52
C ILE A 72 1.30 13.75 -13.58
N ALA A 73 1.81 12.63 -14.11
CA ALA A 73 2.37 11.58 -13.29
C ALA A 73 3.58 12.05 -12.47
N LEU A 74 4.54 12.73 -13.09
CA LEU A 74 5.71 13.25 -12.37
C LEU A 74 5.31 14.32 -11.34
N SER A 75 4.32 15.17 -11.65
CA SER A 75 3.82 16.15 -10.67
C SER A 75 3.22 15.45 -9.46
N SER A 76 2.47 14.37 -9.67
CA SER A 76 1.92 13.55 -8.59
C SER A 76 3.01 12.84 -7.78
N GLY A 77 3.96 12.18 -8.44
CA GLY A 77 5.08 11.52 -7.76
C GLY A 77 5.91 12.49 -6.92
N PHE A 78 6.16 13.70 -7.43
CA PHE A 78 6.84 14.75 -6.66
C PHE A 78 5.98 15.29 -5.51
N SER A 79 4.67 15.48 -5.71
CA SER A 79 3.78 15.95 -4.64
C SER A 79 3.76 14.98 -3.47
N MET A 80 3.66 13.68 -3.76
CA MET A 80 3.74 12.61 -2.77
C MET A 80 5.12 12.57 -2.09
N LEU A 81 6.21 12.75 -2.84
CA LEU A 81 7.56 12.83 -2.27
C LEU A 81 7.72 14.01 -1.29
N LEU A 82 7.07 15.15 -1.58
CA LEU A 82 7.11 16.35 -0.75
C LEU A 82 6.30 16.23 0.55
N ALA A 83 5.37 15.27 0.65
CA ALA A 83 4.63 15.02 1.89
C ALA A 83 5.58 14.68 3.06
N TYR A 84 6.65 13.94 2.79
CA TYR A 84 7.62 13.54 3.82
C TYR A 84 8.36 14.72 4.48
N PRO A 85 9.11 15.57 3.73
CA PRO A 85 9.76 16.73 4.33
C PRO A 85 8.77 17.75 4.89
N ALA A 86 7.57 17.89 4.31
CA ALA A 86 6.55 18.80 4.83
C ALA A 86 6.06 18.39 6.23
N GLY A 87 5.71 17.12 6.43
CA GLY A 87 5.32 16.62 7.74
C GLY A 87 6.47 16.60 8.75
N LEU A 88 7.71 16.33 8.30
CA LEU A 88 8.90 16.43 9.16
C LEU A 88 9.11 17.82 9.71
N LEU A 89 9.06 18.83 8.84
CA LEU A 89 9.22 20.21 9.26
C LEU A 89 8.07 20.66 10.16
N ASN A 90 6.85 20.18 9.91
CA ASN A 90 5.71 20.45 10.80
C ASN A 90 5.97 19.98 12.24
N ILE A 91 6.31 18.71 12.39
CA ILE A 91 6.58 18.09 13.70
C ILE A 91 7.73 18.82 14.41
N LEU A 92 8.84 19.06 13.70
CA LEU A 92 10.04 19.65 14.30
C LEU A 92 9.89 21.14 14.63
N ALA A 93 9.24 21.92 13.77
CA ALA A 93 9.24 23.37 13.88
C ALA A 93 8.02 23.95 14.61
N LEU A 94 6.82 23.37 14.42
CA LEU A 94 5.57 23.91 14.96
C LEU A 94 5.08 23.13 16.17
N GLU A 95 5.08 21.80 16.10
CA GLU A 95 4.47 20.97 17.14
C GLU A 95 5.42 20.66 18.31
N ARG A 96 6.72 20.89 18.09
CA ARG A 96 7.80 20.80 19.10
C ARG A 96 7.78 19.52 19.94
N LYS A 97 7.35 18.40 19.35
CA LYS A 97 7.35 17.05 19.96
C LYS A 97 6.45 16.86 21.19
N THR A 98 5.64 17.84 21.59
CA THR A 98 4.83 17.77 22.83
C THR A 98 3.34 17.53 22.61
N ASN A 99 2.85 17.58 21.36
CA ASN A 99 1.42 17.56 21.04
C ASN A 99 1.08 16.53 19.96
N ILE A 100 1.35 15.26 20.24
CA ILE A 100 1.26 14.14 19.29
C ILE A 100 -0.17 13.73 18.89
N PHE A 101 -1.20 14.18 19.62
CA PHE A 101 -2.61 13.88 19.35
C PHE A 101 -3.42 15.13 18.98
N ARG A 102 -2.75 16.20 18.53
CA ARG A 102 -3.42 17.43 18.07
C ARG A 102 -3.57 17.43 16.55
N GLN A 103 -4.37 18.35 16.05
CA GLN A 103 -4.58 18.52 14.62
C GLN A 103 -3.28 18.94 13.92
N HIS A 104 -2.80 18.11 12.98
CA HIS A 104 -1.54 18.33 12.26
C HIS A 104 -1.72 19.10 10.94
N LEU A 105 -2.95 19.15 10.44
CA LEU A 105 -3.27 19.56 9.07
C LEU A 105 -2.72 20.94 8.66
N VAL A 106 -2.93 21.98 9.47
CA VAL A 106 -2.59 23.37 9.09
C VAL A 106 -1.08 23.53 8.94
N GLY A 107 -0.31 22.99 9.88
CA GLY A 107 1.15 23.06 9.83
C GLY A 107 1.73 22.21 8.70
N PHE A 108 1.18 21.01 8.48
CA PHE A 108 1.53 20.17 7.34
C PHE A 108 1.31 20.89 5.99
N LEU A 109 0.13 21.48 5.78
CA LEU A 109 -0.18 22.23 4.56
C LEU A 109 0.65 23.50 4.43
N LEU A 110 1.00 24.17 5.53
CA LEU A 110 1.89 25.33 5.51
C LEU A 110 3.26 24.97 4.94
N PHE A 111 3.91 23.93 5.45
CA PHE A 111 5.23 23.53 4.95
C PHE A 111 5.18 22.99 3.52
N LEU A 112 4.11 22.29 3.15
CA LEU A 112 3.89 21.86 1.77
C LEU A 112 3.72 23.06 0.83
N PHE A 113 2.95 24.07 1.25
CA PHE A 113 2.78 25.34 0.52
C PHE A 113 4.08 26.13 0.39
N LEU A 114 4.85 26.28 1.48
CA LEU A 114 6.14 26.98 1.45
C LEU A 114 7.12 26.31 0.49
N THR A 115 7.18 24.97 0.50
CA THR A 115 8.03 24.21 -0.44
C THR A 115 7.57 24.40 -1.89
N CYS A 116 6.25 24.40 -2.11
CA CYS A 116 5.67 24.70 -3.41
C CYS A 116 6.00 26.14 -3.87
N ALA A 117 5.91 27.14 -3.00
CA ALA A 117 6.23 28.53 -3.30
C ALA A 117 7.72 28.73 -3.64
N ILE A 118 8.62 28.07 -2.90
CA ILE A 118 10.07 28.07 -3.17
C ILE A 118 10.33 27.46 -4.55
N THR A 119 9.76 26.30 -4.84
CA THR A 119 9.97 25.62 -6.13
C THR A 119 9.33 26.38 -7.30
N CYS A 120 8.17 27.02 -7.12
CA CYS A 120 7.58 27.97 -8.08
C CYS A 120 8.54 29.13 -8.38
N THR A 121 9.16 29.71 -7.35
CA THR A 121 10.10 30.82 -7.50
C THR A 121 11.33 30.40 -8.28
N ILE A 122 11.90 29.22 -7.97
CA ILE A 122 13.01 28.64 -8.72
C ILE A 122 12.60 28.40 -10.18
N SER A 123 11.42 27.84 -10.42
CA SER A 123 10.90 27.61 -11.78
C SER A 123 10.76 28.89 -12.58
N LEU A 124 10.20 29.95 -12.00
CA LEU A 124 10.07 31.27 -12.65
C LEU A 124 11.45 31.86 -12.96
N TYR A 125 12.39 31.77 -12.03
CA TYR A 125 13.77 32.20 -12.25
C TYR A 125 14.43 31.45 -13.42
N LEU A 126 14.30 30.11 -13.44
CA LEU A 126 14.85 29.26 -14.50
C LEU A 126 14.18 29.46 -15.87
N ARG A 127 12.88 29.79 -15.90
CA ARG A 127 12.15 30.14 -17.14
C ARG A 127 12.59 31.49 -17.71
N ARG A 128 12.87 32.47 -16.84
CA ARG A 128 13.30 33.82 -17.25
C ARG A 128 14.76 33.89 -17.70
N LYS A 129 15.61 32.99 -17.22
CA LYS A 129 17.01 32.92 -17.63
C LYS A 129 17.10 32.49 -19.11
N LYS A 130 17.42 33.44 -20.01
CA LYS A 130 17.76 33.19 -21.42
C LYS A 130 19.10 32.47 -21.53
N ASP A 131 19.20 31.24 -21.07
CA ASP A 131 20.40 30.44 -21.32
C ASP A 131 20.33 29.84 -22.73
N GLY A 132 21.08 30.43 -23.66
CA GLY A 132 21.40 29.86 -24.98
C GLY A 132 22.31 28.62 -24.92
N SER A 133 22.73 28.20 -23.72
CA SER A 133 23.68 27.10 -23.48
C SER A 133 23.03 25.79 -23.04
N PHE A 134 21.78 25.80 -22.57
CA PHE A 134 21.00 24.57 -22.38
C PHE A 134 20.30 24.25 -23.71
N CYS A 135 21.06 23.65 -24.64
CA CYS A 135 20.51 23.06 -25.84
C CYS A 135 19.48 21.97 -25.46
N ASP A 136 18.22 22.38 -25.27
CA ASP A 136 17.04 21.53 -25.44
C ASP A 136 16.76 21.29 -26.95
N ARG A 137 17.70 21.67 -27.84
CA ARG A 137 17.74 21.18 -29.22
C ARG A 137 18.09 19.70 -29.13
N GLU A 138 17.19 18.86 -29.64
CA GLU A 138 17.16 17.39 -29.51
C GLU A 138 16.55 16.83 -28.22
N CYS A 139 15.45 17.40 -27.73
CA CYS A 139 14.43 16.52 -27.15
C CYS A 139 14.04 15.48 -28.22
N LEU A 140 14.57 14.26 -28.09
CA LEU A 140 14.02 12.93 -28.46
C LEU A 140 15.10 12.04 -29.12
N PRO A 141 15.47 10.90 -28.53
CA PRO A 141 15.83 9.70 -29.29
C PRO A 141 14.56 8.99 -29.81
N CYS A 142 13.45 9.71 -30.03
CA CYS A 142 12.30 9.22 -30.80
C CYS A 142 12.52 9.35 -32.31
N ARG A 143 13.75 9.55 -32.78
CA ARG A 143 14.05 9.48 -34.22
C ARG A 143 13.67 8.11 -34.83
N ASN A 144 13.59 7.05 -34.01
CA ASN A 144 13.10 5.73 -34.44
C ASN A 144 11.61 5.47 -34.16
N LEU A 145 10.88 6.42 -33.58
CA LEU A 145 9.43 6.38 -33.41
C LEU A 145 8.87 7.70 -33.95
N GLY A 146 8.77 7.82 -35.28
CA GLY A 146 8.35 9.01 -36.03
C GLY A 146 6.92 9.52 -35.78
N LYS A 147 6.39 9.45 -34.55
CA LYS A 147 5.09 9.96 -34.17
C LYS A 147 5.22 11.18 -33.26
N LYS A 148 4.61 12.29 -33.69
CA LYS A 148 4.40 13.49 -32.86
C LYS A 148 3.78 13.07 -31.53
N ILE A 149 4.35 13.52 -30.40
CA ILE A 149 3.74 13.37 -29.08
C ILE A 149 2.40 14.13 -29.13
N SER A 150 1.28 13.38 -29.08
CA SER A 150 -0.05 14.00 -29.00
C SER A 150 -0.11 14.90 -27.77
N ARG A 151 -0.50 16.16 -27.98
CA ARG A 151 -0.73 17.14 -26.90
C ARG A 151 -2.11 16.99 -26.27
N ARG A 152 -3.05 16.32 -26.96
CA ARG A 152 -4.40 16.08 -26.42
C ARG A 152 -4.40 14.77 -25.61
N PRO A 153 -5.09 14.73 -24.46
CA PRO A 153 -5.26 13.51 -23.70
C PRO A 153 -6.01 12.48 -24.56
N ASN A 154 -5.52 11.25 -24.53
CA ASN A 154 -6.14 10.14 -25.27
C ASN A 154 -7.42 9.73 -24.52
N GLN A 155 -8.57 9.81 -25.19
CA GLN A 155 -9.87 9.50 -24.60
C GLN A 155 -9.95 8.07 -24.05
N LEU A 156 -9.30 7.11 -24.71
CA LEU A 156 -9.25 5.73 -24.22
C LEU A 156 -8.44 5.61 -22.93
N MET A 157 -7.34 6.38 -22.80
CA MET A 157 -6.60 6.42 -21.54
C MET A 157 -7.44 7.03 -20.40
N ILE A 158 -8.22 8.08 -20.69
CA ILE A 158 -9.17 8.65 -19.72
C ILE A 158 -10.16 7.56 -19.27
N LEU A 159 -10.75 6.83 -20.21
CA LEU A 159 -11.68 5.74 -19.90
C LEU A 159 -11.02 4.66 -19.02
N ILE A 160 -9.79 4.23 -19.34
CA ILE A 160 -9.05 3.25 -18.54
C ILE A 160 -8.82 3.76 -17.11
N LEU A 161 -8.43 5.03 -16.95
CA LEU A 161 -8.24 5.63 -15.63
C LEU A 161 -9.56 5.75 -14.86
N LEU A 162 -10.65 6.11 -15.52
CA LEU A 162 -11.97 6.18 -14.88
C LEU A 162 -12.44 4.80 -14.42
N VAL A 163 -12.31 3.77 -15.26
CA VAL A 163 -12.65 2.39 -14.88
C VAL A 163 -11.80 1.92 -13.70
N SER A 164 -10.48 2.14 -13.74
CA SER A 164 -9.61 1.77 -12.62
C SER A 164 -9.94 2.57 -11.35
N LEU A 165 -10.21 3.87 -11.46
CA LEU A 165 -10.59 4.71 -10.32
C LEU A 165 -11.90 4.23 -9.69
N LEU A 166 -12.89 3.85 -10.51
CA LEU A 166 -14.15 3.28 -10.04
C LEU A 166 -13.92 1.95 -9.31
N LEU A 167 -13.11 1.04 -9.87
CA LEU A 167 -12.77 -0.22 -9.20
C LEU A 167 -12.02 0.01 -7.88
N ASN A 168 -11.19 1.05 -7.80
CA ASN A 168 -10.39 1.36 -6.62
C ASN A 168 -11.16 2.13 -5.53
N LEU A 169 -12.26 2.84 -5.86
CA LEU A 169 -13.02 3.64 -4.89
C LEU A 169 -14.41 3.09 -4.56
N ALA A 170 -15.01 2.25 -5.42
CA ALA A 170 -16.36 1.74 -5.19
C ALA A 170 -16.41 0.86 -3.93
N ASN A 171 -17.35 1.12 -3.01
CA ASN A 171 -17.54 0.33 -1.80
C ASN A 171 -16.23 0.13 -1.00
N LEU A 172 -15.45 1.20 -0.77
CA LEU A 172 -14.15 1.09 -0.10
C LEU A 172 -14.26 0.81 1.41
N ASP A 173 -15.44 1.07 2.00
CA ASP A 173 -15.85 0.68 3.35
C ASP A 173 -16.42 -0.74 3.44
N ARG A 174 -16.36 -1.51 2.36
CA ARG A 174 -16.99 -2.83 2.28
C ARG A 174 -16.64 -3.69 3.50
N ALA A 175 -15.36 -3.70 3.89
CA ALA A 175 -14.86 -4.49 5.00
C ALA A 175 -14.23 -3.62 6.07
N ASP A 176 -14.35 -4.05 7.31
CA ASP A 176 -13.78 -3.38 8.48
C ASP A 176 -12.24 -3.33 8.39
N ILE A 177 -11.66 -2.27 8.95
CA ILE A 177 -10.21 -2.15 9.13
C ILE A 177 -9.77 -2.99 10.34
N TYR A 178 -8.87 -3.94 10.11
CA TYR A 178 -8.33 -4.84 11.13
C TYR A 178 -6.83 -5.10 10.94
N GLY A 179 -6.19 -5.73 11.95
CA GLY A 179 -4.83 -6.24 11.88
C GLY A 179 -3.78 -5.20 11.46
N ASP A 180 -3.03 -5.53 10.40
CA ASP A 180 -1.98 -4.68 9.85
C ASP A 180 -2.54 -3.36 9.29
N GLU A 181 -3.73 -3.36 8.68
CA GLU A 181 -4.35 -2.12 8.18
C GLU A 181 -4.57 -1.13 9.33
N TYR A 182 -5.17 -1.59 10.44
CA TYR A 182 -5.41 -0.76 11.62
C TYR A 182 -4.11 -0.22 12.21
N SER A 183 -3.15 -1.11 12.47
CA SER A 183 -1.89 -0.74 13.13
C SER A 183 -1.08 0.26 12.31
N ILE A 184 -0.97 0.04 11.00
CA ILE A 184 -0.18 0.89 10.10
C ILE A 184 -0.89 2.24 9.88
N SER A 185 -2.21 2.26 9.75
CA SER A 185 -2.97 3.49 9.54
C SER A 185 -3.04 4.37 10.77
N PHE A 186 -3.19 3.79 11.97
CA PHE A 186 -3.11 4.52 13.22
C PHE A 186 -1.74 5.20 13.37
N ILE A 187 -0.65 4.44 13.17
CA ILE A 187 0.73 4.95 13.16
C ILE A 187 0.89 6.07 12.12
N ALA A 188 0.30 5.93 10.93
CA ALA A 188 0.39 6.95 9.90
C ALA A 188 -0.41 8.22 10.26
N TYR A 189 -1.58 8.09 10.91
CA TYR A 189 -2.43 9.24 11.23
C TYR A 189 -1.78 10.18 12.24
N ASP A 190 -1.26 9.66 13.34
CA ASP A 190 -0.63 10.46 14.40
C ASP A 190 0.91 10.55 14.25
N LEU A 191 1.48 9.86 13.25
CA LEU A 191 2.93 9.79 13.01
C LEU A 191 3.74 9.34 14.24
N VAL A 192 3.18 8.43 15.04
CA VAL A 192 3.77 7.90 16.28
C VAL A 192 4.36 6.52 16.04
N ASP A 193 5.52 6.23 16.62
CA ASP A 193 6.16 4.91 16.47
C ASP A 193 5.64 3.90 17.51
N GLY A 194 4.49 3.30 17.20
CA GLY A 194 3.81 2.28 17.99
C GLY A 194 2.63 2.80 18.82
N ASN A 195 1.78 1.87 19.30
CA ASN A 195 0.51 2.20 19.97
C ASN A 195 0.64 2.43 21.50
N THR A 196 1.83 2.37 22.08
CA THR A 196 2.01 2.38 23.55
C THR A 196 2.33 3.80 24.11
N PRO A 197 1.61 4.29 25.14
CA PRO A 197 1.90 5.55 25.84
C PRO A 197 3.33 5.61 26.34
N GLY A 198 4.01 6.73 26.10
CA GLY A 198 5.40 6.96 26.51
C GLY A 198 6.44 6.71 25.42
N ARG A 199 6.04 6.34 24.20
CA ARG A 199 6.91 6.40 23.03
C ARG A 199 6.76 7.74 22.34
N GLU A 200 7.84 8.50 22.32
CA GLU A 200 7.88 9.83 21.71
C GLU A 200 7.72 9.71 20.18
N ALA A 201 6.86 10.53 19.58
CA ALA A 201 6.65 10.57 18.14
C ALA A 201 7.94 10.97 17.43
N TYR A 202 8.70 9.98 16.96
CA TYR A 202 9.89 10.23 16.18
C TYR A 202 9.86 9.48 14.87
N MET A 203 9.82 10.32 13.85
CA MET A 203 9.99 9.99 12.46
C MET A 203 11.14 9.04 12.23
N ILE A 204 10.85 8.06 11.36
CA ILE A 204 11.62 6.88 11.00
C ILE A 204 11.32 5.76 12.00
N SER A 205 10.31 4.94 11.69
CA SER A 205 9.81 3.91 12.61
C SER A 205 10.89 2.88 12.99
N THR A 206 10.95 2.53 14.27
CA THR A 206 11.69 1.36 14.81
C THR A 206 10.96 0.04 14.55
N LYS A 207 9.64 0.07 14.38
CA LYS A 207 8.80 -1.11 14.12
C LYS A 207 8.61 -1.40 12.63
N SER A 208 9.72 -1.43 11.88
CA SER A 208 9.83 -2.00 10.51
C SER A 208 9.21 -1.19 9.36
N HIS A 209 8.96 0.11 9.54
CA HIS A 209 8.05 0.86 8.67
C HIS A 209 8.68 2.12 8.07
N SER A 210 8.99 2.05 6.79
CA SER A 210 9.60 3.10 5.98
C SER A 210 8.68 4.33 5.81
N PRO A 211 9.22 5.56 5.91
CA PRO A 211 8.43 6.71 6.32
C PRO A 211 7.55 7.30 5.22
N LEU A 212 7.93 7.25 3.94
CA LEU A 212 7.28 8.07 2.91
C LEU A 212 5.77 7.82 2.79
N VAL A 213 5.33 6.56 2.88
CA VAL A 213 3.91 6.23 2.80
C VAL A 213 3.15 6.79 4.01
N SER A 214 3.71 6.65 5.22
CA SER A 214 3.08 7.19 6.42
C SER A 214 2.80 8.69 6.29
N TYR A 215 3.69 9.47 5.69
CA TYR A 215 3.47 10.91 5.46
C TYR A 215 2.46 11.22 4.37
N ILE A 216 2.44 10.43 3.30
CA ILE A 216 1.44 10.60 2.24
C ILE A 216 0.05 10.30 2.80
N SER A 217 -0.10 9.19 3.51
CA SER A 217 -1.35 8.75 4.11
C SER A 217 -1.76 9.64 5.27
N HIS A 218 -0.83 10.10 6.11
CA HIS A 218 -1.05 11.14 7.12
C HIS A 218 -1.70 12.38 6.51
N GLY A 219 -1.07 12.96 5.49
CA GLY A 219 -1.59 14.15 4.83
C GLY A 219 -2.97 13.93 4.23
N ALA A 220 -3.22 12.76 3.63
CA ALA A 220 -4.52 12.42 3.06
C ALA A 220 -5.60 12.28 4.14
N MET A 221 -5.33 11.52 5.20
CA MET A 221 -6.28 11.33 6.30
C MET A 221 -6.54 12.62 7.05
N GLN A 222 -5.53 13.46 7.31
CA GLN A 222 -5.71 14.77 7.95
C GLN A 222 -6.53 15.73 7.07
N VAL A 223 -6.38 15.68 5.74
CA VAL A 223 -7.23 16.46 4.81
C VAL A 223 -8.67 15.99 4.87
N LEU A 224 -8.89 14.68 4.96
CA LEU A 224 -10.22 14.08 5.02
C LEU A 224 -10.87 14.35 6.38
N ASP A 225 -10.24 13.97 7.48
CA ASP A 225 -10.64 14.32 8.83
C ASP A 225 -9.44 14.65 9.75
N PRO A 226 -9.27 15.93 10.15
CA PRO A 226 -8.21 16.37 11.06
C PRO A 226 -8.57 16.19 12.55
N THR A 227 -9.76 15.70 12.90
CA THR A 227 -10.25 15.70 14.29
C THR A 227 -9.87 14.47 15.11
N GLY A 228 -9.30 13.45 14.48
CA GLY A 228 -8.79 12.25 15.12
C GLY A 228 -8.94 11.02 14.25
N TYR A 229 -8.09 10.02 14.47
CA TYR A 229 -8.11 8.76 13.72
C TYR A 229 -9.47 8.05 13.82
N TYR A 230 -10.08 8.03 15.00
CA TYR A 230 -11.36 7.36 15.26
C TYR A 230 -12.57 7.99 14.56
N ASN A 231 -12.44 9.21 14.04
CA ASN A 231 -13.49 9.86 13.27
C ASN A 231 -13.41 9.52 11.77
N LEU A 232 -12.32 8.87 11.33
CA LEU A 232 -12.19 8.43 9.96
C LEU A 232 -13.13 7.26 9.68
N ALA A 233 -13.85 7.36 8.57
CA ALA A 233 -14.44 6.18 7.94
C ALA A 233 -13.35 5.35 7.24
N ASP A 234 -13.58 4.06 7.05
CA ASP A 234 -12.56 3.13 6.54
C ASP A 234 -12.08 3.49 5.13
N TRP A 235 -12.99 4.00 4.30
CA TRP A 235 -12.66 4.51 2.97
C TRP A 235 -11.69 5.67 3.04
N MET A 236 -11.73 6.50 4.08
CA MET A 236 -10.82 7.63 4.23
C MET A 236 -9.40 7.17 4.49
N ILE A 237 -9.24 6.11 5.27
CA ILE A 237 -7.95 5.47 5.55
C ILE A 237 -7.37 4.89 4.25
N ARG A 238 -8.18 4.12 3.51
CA ARG A 238 -7.78 3.48 2.24
C ARG A 238 -7.68 4.43 1.04
N PHE A 239 -8.16 5.67 1.15
CA PHE A 239 -8.22 6.63 0.04
C PHE A 239 -6.87 6.84 -0.66
N SER A 240 -5.80 7.01 0.12
CA SER A 240 -4.46 7.28 -0.43
C SER A 240 -3.94 6.13 -1.30
N ASN A 241 -4.28 4.88 -0.94
CA ASN A 241 -3.94 3.67 -1.66
C ASN A 241 -4.68 3.58 -3.00
N ALA A 242 -5.97 3.94 -3.01
CA ALA A 242 -6.80 3.95 -4.22
C ALA A 242 -6.26 4.94 -5.27
N ILE A 243 -5.80 6.12 -4.80
CA ILE A 243 -5.13 7.11 -5.65
C ILE A 243 -3.78 6.60 -6.16
N ALA A 244 -2.97 5.98 -5.30
CA ALA A 244 -1.68 5.41 -5.70
C ALA A 244 -1.84 4.30 -6.76
N GLY A 245 -2.84 3.44 -6.61
CA GLY A 245 -3.17 2.40 -7.58
C GLY A 245 -3.59 2.94 -8.95
N THR A 246 -4.46 3.93 -8.95
CA THR A 246 -4.88 4.62 -10.18
C THR A 246 -3.71 5.31 -10.87
N LEU A 247 -2.79 5.90 -10.09
CA LEU A 247 -1.58 6.51 -10.62
C LEU A 247 -0.58 5.46 -11.16
N ALA A 248 -0.53 4.28 -10.56
CA ALA A 248 0.28 3.16 -11.06
C ALA A 248 -0.19 2.71 -12.45
N VAL A 249 -1.51 2.67 -12.71
CA VAL A 249 -2.06 2.43 -14.06
C VAL A 249 -1.57 3.46 -15.07
N LEU A 250 -1.60 4.74 -14.71
CA LEU A 250 -1.05 5.82 -15.55
C LEU A 250 0.45 5.61 -15.82
N MET A 251 1.21 5.19 -14.83
CA MET A 251 2.64 4.94 -14.97
C MET A 251 2.95 3.72 -15.83
N VAL A 252 2.15 2.66 -15.77
CA VAL A 252 2.24 1.51 -16.70
C VAL A 252 1.99 1.97 -18.14
N PHE A 253 0.95 2.81 -18.38
CA PHE A 253 0.72 3.40 -19.70
C PHE A 253 1.94 4.17 -20.19
N ILE A 254 2.49 5.07 -19.36
CA ILE A 254 3.63 5.92 -19.71
C ILE A 254 4.87 5.07 -20.03
N LEU A 255 5.20 4.11 -19.16
CA LEU A 255 6.37 3.24 -19.33
C LEU A 255 6.26 2.38 -20.59
N SER A 256 5.15 1.66 -20.75
CA SER A 256 4.89 0.83 -21.94
C SER A 256 4.84 1.65 -23.22
N ARG A 257 4.21 2.83 -23.18
CA ARG A 257 4.17 3.73 -24.33
C ARG A 257 5.57 4.19 -24.72
N TYR A 258 6.40 4.53 -23.74
CA TYR A 258 7.76 4.97 -23.99
C TYR A 258 8.65 3.84 -24.53
N MET A 259 8.43 2.60 -24.08
CA MET A 259 9.19 1.43 -24.53
C MET A 259 8.74 0.85 -25.87
N PHE A 260 7.43 0.77 -26.12
CA PHE A 260 6.84 -0.03 -27.21
C PHE A 260 5.77 0.71 -28.03
N GLY A 261 5.43 1.95 -27.66
CA GLY A 261 4.45 2.78 -28.36
C GLY A 261 3.04 2.76 -27.75
N GLU A 262 2.22 3.71 -28.19
CA GLU A 262 0.94 4.06 -27.54
C GLU A 262 -0.08 2.92 -27.46
N LYS A 263 -0.21 2.10 -28.51
CA LYS A 263 -1.14 0.97 -28.53
C LYS A 263 -0.78 -0.08 -27.45
N VAL A 264 0.50 -0.40 -27.31
CA VAL A 264 0.99 -1.30 -26.26
C VAL A 264 0.74 -0.68 -24.89
N GLY A 265 1.02 0.62 -24.74
CA GLY A 265 0.71 1.37 -23.52
C GLY A 265 -0.74 1.24 -23.06
N LEU A 266 -1.70 1.44 -23.97
CA LEU A 266 -3.13 1.36 -23.64
C LEU A 266 -3.54 -0.05 -23.21
N ILE A 267 -3.09 -1.07 -23.93
CA ILE A 267 -3.44 -2.47 -23.60
C ILE A 267 -2.81 -2.88 -22.25
N SER A 268 -1.55 -2.51 -22.01
CA SER A 268 -0.87 -2.78 -20.73
C SER A 268 -1.57 -2.10 -19.56
N ALA A 269 -1.97 -0.84 -19.72
CA ALA A 269 -2.68 -0.11 -18.67
C ALA A 269 -4.08 -0.69 -18.41
N ALA A 270 -4.79 -1.12 -19.46
CA ALA A 270 -6.07 -1.79 -19.32
C ALA A 270 -5.93 -3.08 -18.50
N PHE A 271 -4.99 -3.98 -18.88
CA PHE A 271 -4.73 -5.20 -18.10
C PHE A 271 -4.34 -4.90 -16.65
N PHE A 272 -3.41 -3.96 -16.45
CA PHE A 272 -2.94 -3.63 -15.10
C PHE A 272 -4.06 -3.04 -14.23
N GLY A 273 -4.92 -2.19 -14.79
CA GLY A 273 -5.94 -1.45 -14.04
C GLY A 273 -7.23 -2.21 -13.74
N VAL A 274 -7.52 -3.30 -14.45
CA VAL A 274 -8.67 -4.19 -14.16
C VAL A 274 -8.24 -5.54 -13.58
N ASN A 275 -6.96 -5.69 -13.24
CA ASN A 275 -6.44 -6.91 -12.63
C ASN A 275 -6.73 -6.94 -11.13
N ASN A 276 -7.20 -8.09 -10.64
CA ASN A 276 -7.62 -8.25 -9.26
C ASN A 276 -6.52 -7.93 -8.26
N TYR A 277 -5.28 -8.33 -8.54
CA TYR A 277 -4.15 -8.03 -7.67
C TYR A 277 -3.98 -6.52 -7.49
N THR A 278 -3.94 -5.76 -8.60
CA THR A 278 -3.78 -4.31 -8.54
C THR A 278 -4.93 -3.67 -7.79
N VAL A 279 -6.18 -4.07 -8.10
CA VAL A 279 -7.38 -3.52 -7.46
C VAL A 279 -7.38 -3.82 -5.96
N TRP A 280 -7.13 -5.07 -5.57
CA TRP A 280 -7.02 -5.50 -4.17
C TRP A 280 -5.99 -4.68 -3.39
N LEU A 281 -4.76 -4.57 -3.88
CA LEU A 281 -3.73 -3.76 -3.22
C LEU A 281 -4.04 -2.26 -3.16
N SER A 282 -4.81 -1.77 -4.12
CA SER A 282 -5.24 -0.37 -4.15
C SER A 282 -6.34 -0.11 -3.12
N ARG A 283 -6.97 -1.17 -2.59
CA ARG A 283 -8.14 -1.09 -1.70
C ARG A 283 -7.84 -1.47 -0.26
N ILE A 284 -6.66 -2.03 0.02
CA ILE A 284 -6.17 -2.24 1.39
C ILE A 284 -5.16 -1.16 1.77
N PHE A 285 -5.16 -0.77 3.04
CA PHE A 285 -4.19 0.15 3.62
C PHE A 285 -2.84 -0.55 3.84
N HIS A 286 -2.12 -0.76 2.75
CA HIS A 286 -0.81 -1.38 2.75
C HIS A 286 0.17 -0.62 1.85
N ARG A 287 1.46 -0.59 2.21
CA ARG A 287 2.49 0.18 1.48
C ARG A 287 2.76 -0.32 0.06
N GLU A 288 2.30 -1.51 -0.28
CA GLU A 288 2.79 -2.32 -1.38
C GLU A 288 2.42 -1.68 -2.72
N ILE A 289 1.24 -1.08 -2.81
CA ILE A 289 0.82 -0.31 -3.99
C ILE A 289 1.69 0.93 -4.22
N PHE A 290 2.18 1.57 -3.16
CA PHE A 290 3.14 2.66 -3.29
C PHE A 290 4.51 2.14 -3.74
N VAL A 291 4.92 0.94 -3.31
CA VAL A 291 6.20 0.35 -3.78
C VAL A 291 6.11 0.07 -5.28
N VAL A 292 4.98 -0.46 -5.74
CA VAL A 292 4.67 -0.66 -7.16
C VAL A 292 4.74 0.66 -7.94
N LEU A 293 4.09 1.70 -7.44
CA LEU A 293 4.08 3.02 -8.04
C LEU A 293 5.50 3.62 -8.17
N PHE A 294 6.27 3.65 -7.07
CA PHE A 294 7.62 4.22 -7.08
C PHE A 294 8.63 3.32 -7.83
N THR A 295 8.37 2.02 -7.92
CA THR A 295 9.09 1.10 -8.81
C THR A 295 8.89 1.47 -10.28
N LEU A 296 7.65 1.73 -10.70
CA LEU A 296 7.36 2.18 -12.07
C LEU A 296 8.02 3.53 -12.38
N PHE A 297 7.99 4.47 -11.44
CA PHE A 297 8.71 5.75 -11.54
C PHE A 297 10.23 5.56 -11.70
N ALA A 298 10.84 4.73 -10.86
CA ALA A 298 12.26 4.45 -10.89
C ALA A 298 12.67 3.78 -12.22
N ILE A 299 11.93 2.75 -12.67
CA ILE A 299 12.19 2.07 -13.96
C ILE A 299 12.02 3.05 -15.13
N TYR A 300 10.96 3.87 -15.13
CA TYR A 300 10.74 4.88 -16.17
C TYR A 300 11.89 5.88 -16.26
N ALA A 301 12.29 6.48 -15.13
CA ALA A 301 13.35 7.47 -15.11
C ALA A 301 14.72 6.86 -15.45
N PHE A 302 15.02 5.66 -14.95
CA PHE A 302 16.23 4.91 -15.29
C PHE A 302 16.28 4.59 -16.79
N TYR A 303 15.23 3.99 -17.33
CA TYR A 303 15.18 3.62 -18.74
C TYR A 303 15.29 4.87 -19.63
N ARG A 304 14.59 5.95 -19.28
CA ARG A 304 14.73 7.26 -19.94
C ARG A 304 16.17 7.78 -19.88
N PHE A 305 16.83 7.71 -18.73
CA PHE A 305 18.24 8.08 -18.60
C PHE A 305 19.14 7.25 -19.52
N THR A 306 18.94 5.93 -19.63
CA THR A 306 19.74 5.10 -20.56
C THR A 306 19.52 5.43 -22.04
N ARG A 307 18.43 6.15 -22.36
CA ARG A 307 18.12 6.63 -23.72
C ARG A 307 18.63 8.03 -23.99
N THR A 308 18.56 8.91 -23.01
CA THR A 308 18.89 10.33 -23.18
C THR A 308 20.30 10.67 -22.72
N GLU A 309 20.86 9.88 -21.80
CA GLU A 309 22.12 10.10 -21.09
C GLU A 309 22.23 11.48 -20.43
N ARG A 310 21.08 12.13 -20.21
CA ARG A 310 21.04 13.48 -19.64
C ARG A 310 21.19 13.43 -18.13
N ARG A 311 22.00 14.36 -17.59
CA ARG A 311 22.16 14.55 -16.14
C ARG A 311 20.82 14.69 -15.41
N ARG A 312 19.85 15.42 -15.97
CA ARG A 312 18.52 15.58 -15.35
C ARG A 312 17.78 14.25 -15.16
N ASP A 313 17.86 13.35 -16.14
CA ASP A 313 17.18 12.06 -16.10
C ASP A 313 17.95 11.10 -15.16
N MET A 314 19.27 11.23 -15.04
CA MET A 314 20.10 10.56 -14.02
C MET A 314 19.70 10.97 -12.60
N TRP A 315 19.59 12.28 -12.33
CA TRP A 315 19.13 12.80 -11.04
C TRP A 315 17.73 12.31 -10.71
N LEU A 316 16.81 12.38 -11.67
CA LEU A 316 15.45 11.88 -11.51
C LEU A 316 15.42 10.38 -11.17
N SER A 317 16.25 9.57 -11.84
CA SER A 317 16.35 8.14 -11.57
C SER A 317 16.85 7.86 -10.15
N GLY A 318 17.88 8.57 -9.68
CA GLY A 318 18.39 8.40 -8.31
C GLY A 318 17.37 8.83 -7.26
N VAL A 319 16.67 9.95 -7.47
CA VAL A 319 15.64 10.44 -6.54
C VAL A 319 14.47 9.47 -6.45
N LEU A 320 13.95 8.99 -7.58
CA LEU A 320 12.80 8.08 -7.58
C LEU A 320 13.16 6.66 -7.07
N LEU A 321 14.39 6.20 -7.29
CA LEU A 321 14.89 4.97 -6.66
C LEU A 321 15.01 5.13 -5.14
N GLY A 322 15.56 6.25 -4.67
CA GLY A 322 15.62 6.55 -3.23
C GLY A 322 14.23 6.69 -2.61
N ALA A 323 13.28 7.28 -3.33
CA ALA A 323 11.88 7.34 -2.92
C ALA A 323 11.27 5.94 -2.79
N ALA A 324 11.55 5.02 -3.72
CA ALA A 324 11.12 3.63 -3.59
C ALA A 324 11.68 2.96 -2.32
N PHE A 325 12.94 3.22 -1.95
CA PHE A 325 13.49 2.74 -0.66
C PHE A 325 12.81 3.38 0.55
N LEU A 326 12.48 4.68 0.48
CA LEU A 326 11.71 5.38 1.52
C LEU A 326 10.27 4.88 1.64
N VAL A 327 9.71 4.25 0.60
CA VAL A 327 8.42 3.55 0.68
C VAL A 327 8.59 2.19 1.32
N LYS A 328 9.57 1.39 0.85
CA LYS A 328 9.96 0.10 1.43
C LYS A 328 11.34 -0.31 0.93
N PHE A 329 12.23 -0.69 1.86
CA PHE A 329 13.58 -1.14 1.51
C PHE A 329 13.58 -2.37 0.58
N THR A 330 12.50 -3.17 0.56
CA THR A 330 12.36 -4.31 -0.36
C THR A 330 12.46 -3.95 -1.84
N ALA A 331 12.29 -2.67 -2.21
CA ALA A 331 12.58 -2.19 -3.57
C ALA A 331 14.06 -2.33 -3.99
N ILE A 332 14.95 -2.80 -3.10
CA ILE A 332 16.36 -3.10 -3.38
C ILE A 332 16.58 -4.03 -4.59
N PHE A 333 15.59 -4.85 -4.97
CA PHE A 333 15.65 -5.65 -6.22
C PHE A 333 15.89 -4.79 -7.48
N LEU A 334 15.61 -3.49 -7.44
CA LEU A 334 15.91 -2.56 -8.54
C LEU A 334 17.42 -2.33 -8.74
N VAL A 335 18.22 -2.45 -7.69
CA VAL A 335 19.68 -2.27 -7.76
C VAL A 335 20.33 -3.31 -8.68
N PRO A 336 20.19 -4.64 -8.45
CA PRO A 336 20.72 -5.64 -9.38
C PRO A 336 20.04 -5.57 -10.75
N THR A 337 18.75 -5.18 -10.83
CA THR A 337 18.07 -4.97 -12.12
C THR A 337 18.78 -3.91 -12.97
N PHE A 338 19.04 -2.73 -12.41
CA PHE A 338 19.70 -1.62 -13.12
C PHE A 338 21.16 -1.95 -13.44
N LEU A 339 21.87 -2.56 -12.48
CA LEU A 339 23.26 -2.98 -12.65
C LEU A 339 23.41 -4.00 -13.79
N LEU A 340 22.63 -5.07 -13.78
CA LEU A 340 22.68 -6.11 -14.82
C LEU A 340 22.32 -5.53 -16.19
N PHE A 341 21.31 -4.67 -16.27
CA PHE A 341 20.96 -4.01 -17.53
C PHE A 341 22.12 -3.17 -18.09
N VAL A 342 22.76 -2.35 -17.25
CA VAL A 342 23.93 -1.55 -17.62
C VAL A 342 25.11 -2.44 -18.04
N LEU A 343 25.42 -3.49 -17.29
CA LEU A 343 26.51 -4.42 -17.60
C LEU A 343 26.31 -5.15 -18.93
N LEU A 344 25.06 -5.51 -19.26
CA LEU A 344 24.74 -6.26 -20.47
C LEU A 344 24.59 -5.39 -21.73
N LYS A 345 24.17 -4.12 -21.60
CA LYS A 345 23.82 -3.28 -22.77
C LYS A 345 24.44 -1.89 -22.80
N ARG A 346 24.80 -1.33 -21.65
CA ARG A 346 25.17 0.09 -21.54
C ARG A 346 26.39 0.29 -20.64
N ARG A 347 27.47 -0.50 -20.82
CA ARG A 347 28.64 -0.50 -19.91
C ARG A 347 29.27 0.88 -19.70
N SER A 348 29.19 1.78 -20.69
CA SER A 348 29.62 3.19 -20.56
C SER A 348 28.89 3.96 -19.45
N LEU A 349 27.70 3.51 -19.04
CA LEU A 349 26.86 4.11 -18.01
C LEU A 349 27.15 3.59 -16.59
N LEU A 350 28.17 2.76 -16.37
CA LEU A 350 28.51 2.26 -15.03
C LEU A 350 28.83 3.38 -14.03
N PHE A 351 29.65 4.35 -14.41
CA PHE A 351 29.97 5.46 -13.52
C PHE A 351 28.75 6.38 -13.25
N PRO A 352 27.93 6.75 -14.24
CA PRO A 352 26.63 7.37 -13.99
C PRO A 352 25.69 6.54 -13.10
N LEU A 353 25.68 5.21 -13.22
CA LEU A 353 24.87 4.33 -12.38
C LEU A 353 25.29 4.41 -10.91
N VAL A 354 26.60 4.47 -10.62
CA VAL A 354 27.09 4.72 -9.27
C VAL A 354 26.52 6.03 -8.72
N LYS A 355 26.45 7.10 -9.53
CA LYS A 355 25.83 8.36 -9.10
C LYS A 355 24.33 8.22 -8.82
N ILE A 356 23.60 7.45 -9.63
CA ILE A 356 22.19 7.13 -9.37
C ILE A 356 22.04 6.48 -8.00
N PHE A 357 22.89 5.49 -7.69
CA PHE A 357 22.87 4.80 -6.40
C PHE A 357 23.26 5.71 -5.24
N LEU A 358 24.29 6.55 -5.38
CA LEU A 358 24.65 7.55 -4.37
C LEU A 358 23.52 8.54 -4.10
N ILE A 359 22.82 9.01 -5.14
CA ILE A 359 21.65 9.88 -4.98
C ILE A 359 20.51 9.14 -4.28
N SER A 360 20.26 7.86 -4.61
CA SER A 360 19.21 7.09 -3.92
C SER A 360 19.54 6.86 -2.45
N VAL A 361 20.81 6.61 -2.11
CA VAL A 361 21.28 6.51 -0.72
C VAL A 361 21.14 7.84 0.00
N LEU A 362 21.44 8.97 -0.66
CA LEU A 362 21.25 10.29 -0.08
C LEU A 362 19.77 10.58 0.23
N VAL A 363 18.85 10.22 -0.68
CA VAL A 363 17.41 10.36 -0.44
C VAL A 363 16.93 9.43 0.67
N PHE A 364 17.46 8.20 0.74
CA PHE A 364 17.16 7.23 1.79
C PHE A 364 17.89 7.50 3.12
N SER A 365 18.86 8.43 3.13
CA SER A 365 19.75 8.65 4.26
C SER A 365 19.07 9.01 5.58
N PRO A 366 17.90 9.69 5.64
CA PRO A 366 17.22 9.89 6.91
C PRO A 366 16.97 8.56 7.63
N VAL A 367 16.52 7.52 6.91
CA VAL A 367 16.25 6.19 7.49
C VAL A 367 17.52 5.54 8.02
N LEU A 368 18.63 5.69 7.29
CA LEU A 368 19.94 5.17 7.71
C LEU A 368 20.48 5.89 8.95
N VAL A 369 20.39 7.23 8.98
CA VAL A 369 20.86 8.06 10.09
C VAL A 369 20.08 7.76 11.36
N PHE A 370 18.77 7.62 11.26
CA PHE A 370 17.96 7.26 12.42
C PHE A 370 18.27 5.86 12.91
N ASN A 371 18.37 4.85 12.04
CA ASN A 371 18.69 3.50 12.49
C ASN A 371 20.08 3.40 13.14
N ALA A 372 21.05 4.15 12.62
CA ALA A 372 22.35 4.29 13.27
C ALA A 372 22.23 4.95 14.65
N GLY A 373 21.44 6.02 14.77
CA GLY A 373 21.16 6.69 16.05
C GLY A 373 20.44 5.77 17.04
N ALA A 374 19.38 5.09 16.61
CA ALA A 374 18.63 4.11 17.39
C ALA A 374 19.57 3.02 17.90
N TYR A 375 20.39 2.43 17.03
CA TYR A 375 21.35 1.41 17.43
C TYR A 375 22.37 1.93 18.47
N VAL A 376 22.93 3.13 18.28
CA VAL A 376 23.88 3.72 19.23
C VAL A 376 23.22 4.01 20.58
N THR A 377 21.94 4.41 20.59
CA THR A 377 21.23 4.80 21.81
C THR A 377 20.60 3.64 22.57
N THR A 378 20.12 2.61 21.87
CA THR A 378 19.31 1.53 22.45
C THR A 378 19.88 0.13 22.21
N GLY A 379 20.85 -0.02 21.30
CA GLY A 379 21.38 -1.32 20.87
C GLY A 379 20.52 -2.07 19.85
N TYR A 380 19.43 -1.45 19.36
CA TYR A 380 18.48 -2.08 18.43
C TYR A 380 18.41 -1.34 17.08
N MET A 381 18.16 -2.10 16.01
CA MET A 381 17.86 -1.59 14.67
C MET A 381 16.47 -2.03 14.21
N ASP A 382 15.96 -1.41 13.14
CA ASP A 382 14.81 -1.94 12.42
C ASP A 382 15.08 -3.36 11.90
N LEU A 383 14.02 -4.17 11.76
CA LEU A 383 14.11 -5.58 11.41
C LEU A 383 14.89 -5.87 10.11
N ALA A 384 14.82 -5.00 9.10
CA ALA A 384 15.51 -5.24 7.83
C ALA A 384 17.00 -4.98 7.96
N LEU A 385 17.38 -3.85 8.58
CA LEU A 385 18.79 -3.51 8.80
C LEU A 385 19.43 -4.41 9.87
N SER A 386 18.67 -4.80 10.90
CA SER A 386 19.16 -5.70 11.95
C SER A 386 19.60 -7.05 11.37
N LYS A 387 18.84 -7.59 10.40
CA LYS A 387 19.20 -8.83 9.68
C LYS A 387 20.43 -8.65 8.79
N ILE A 388 20.63 -7.49 8.17
CA ILE A 388 21.78 -7.22 7.31
C ILE A 388 23.07 -7.06 8.14
N PHE A 389 22.98 -6.38 9.27
CA PHE A 389 24.14 -6.05 10.11
C PHE A 389 24.34 -7.01 11.29
N GLY A 390 23.45 -7.99 11.49
CA GLY A 390 23.50 -8.90 12.64
C GLY A 390 23.26 -8.21 13.98
N ALA A 391 22.49 -7.12 13.98
CA ALA A 391 22.14 -6.37 15.18
C ALA A 391 20.84 -6.90 15.81
N ASN A 392 20.59 -6.57 17.08
CA ASN A 392 19.34 -6.89 17.75
C ASN A 392 18.17 -6.14 17.09
N SER A 393 17.02 -6.80 16.97
CA SER A 393 15.78 -6.19 16.51
C SER A 393 14.81 -5.99 17.67
N TYR A 394 14.01 -4.92 17.62
CA TYR A 394 12.95 -4.68 18.62
C TYR A 394 11.84 -5.72 18.61
N MET A 395 11.75 -6.54 17.55
CA MET A 395 10.76 -7.61 17.40
C MET A 395 11.29 -8.97 17.93
N GLY A 396 12.49 -9.00 18.52
CA GLY A 396 13.16 -10.23 18.92
C GLY A 396 13.57 -11.11 17.72
N ASP A 397 14.04 -12.32 18.01
CA ASP A 397 14.40 -13.34 17.00
C ASP A 397 13.15 -14.03 16.38
N TYR A 398 11.94 -13.50 16.62
CA TYR A 398 10.66 -14.10 16.27
C TYR A 398 10.36 -14.20 14.75
N SER A 399 11.34 -13.88 13.90
CA SER A 399 11.20 -13.99 12.46
C SER A 399 12.13 -15.08 11.96
N PRO A 400 11.58 -16.25 11.52
CA PRO A 400 12.37 -17.26 10.86
C PRO A 400 13.25 -16.60 9.80
N GLY A 401 14.55 -16.89 9.86
CA GLY A 401 15.49 -16.47 8.82
C GLY A 401 14.91 -16.83 7.45
N ALA A 402 15.22 -16.03 6.42
CA ALA A 402 14.91 -16.38 5.04
C ALA A 402 15.71 -17.65 4.68
N ALA A 403 15.20 -18.82 5.07
CA ALA A 403 15.76 -20.09 4.70
C ALA A 403 15.35 -20.37 3.24
N PHE A 404 16.30 -20.85 2.45
CA PHE A 404 16.02 -21.33 1.11
C PHE A 404 15.04 -22.50 1.20
N ASP A 405 13.82 -22.31 0.69
CA ASP A 405 12.81 -23.34 0.60
C ASP A 405 12.32 -23.48 -0.85
N PRO A 406 12.56 -24.63 -1.51
CA PRO A 406 11.99 -24.94 -2.82
C PRO A 406 10.45 -24.79 -2.87
N TYR A 407 9.76 -24.97 -1.75
CA TYR A 407 8.31 -24.84 -1.64
C TYR A 407 7.81 -23.40 -1.91
N ASN A 408 8.65 -22.39 -1.67
CA ASN A 408 8.30 -20.98 -1.94
C ASN A 408 7.92 -20.74 -3.41
N LEU A 409 8.57 -21.44 -4.35
CA LEU A 409 8.27 -21.28 -5.78
C LEU A 409 6.89 -21.86 -6.10
N GLN A 410 6.54 -23.00 -5.50
CA GLN A 410 5.23 -23.63 -5.65
C GLN A 410 4.13 -22.73 -5.07
N VAL A 411 4.31 -22.25 -3.84
CA VAL A 411 3.38 -21.31 -3.17
C VAL A 411 3.17 -20.05 -4.02
N MET A 412 4.26 -19.49 -4.57
CA MET A 412 4.15 -18.32 -5.45
C MET A 412 3.28 -18.58 -6.68
N VAL A 413 3.44 -19.72 -7.35
CA VAL A 413 2.66 -20.04 -8.55
C VAL A 413 1.17 -20.14 -8.22
N PHE A 414 0.82 -20.82 -7.13
CA PHE A 414 -0.58 -21.00 -6.73
C PHE A 414 -1.21 -19.70 -6.21
N ASN A 415 -0.48 -18.89 -5.44
CA ASN A 415 -0.96 -17.58 -4.99
C ASN A 415 -1.20 -16.64 -6.18
N LEU A 416 -0.30 -16.61 -7.16
CA LEU A 416 -0.53 -15.82 -8.37
C LEU A 416 -1.72 -16.35 -9.19
N ALA A 417 -1.91 -17.66 -9.21
CA ALA A 417 -3.03 -18.30 -9.91
C ALA A 417 -4.40 -17.98 -9.28
N ASP A 418 -4.49 -17.96 -7.95
CA ASP A 418 -5.66 -17.47 -7.22
C ASP A 418 -5.83 -15.97 -7.46
N ILE A 419 -4.83 -15.14 -7.12
CA ILE A 419 -5.02 -13.69 -7.14
C ILE A 419 -5.33 -13.13 -8.55
N TYR A 420 -4.77 -13.67 -9.63
CA TYR A 420 -5.10 -13.19 -10.98
C TYR A 420 -6.31 -13.87 -11.62
N SER A 421 -6.81 -14.97 -11.06
CA SER A 421 -7.59 -16.03 -11.72
C SER A 421 -6.78 -16.92 -12.67
N ILE A 422 -7.25 -18.16 -12.86
CA ILE A 422 -6.61 -19.18 -13.70
C ILE A 422 -6.42 -18.69 -15.16
N PRO A 423 -7.44 -18.15 -15.87
CA PRO A 423 -7.26 -17.73 -17.26
C PRO A 423 -6.20 -16.63 -17.46
N ILE A 424 -6.15 -15.65 -16.54
CA ILE A 424 -5.18 -14.56 -16.61
C ILE A 424 -3.78 -15.05 -16.24
N SER A 425 -3.67 -15.99 -15.30
CA SER A 425 -2.39 -16.60 -14.92
C SER A 425 -1.80 -17.43 -16.05
N LEU A 426 -2.63 -18.21 -16.75
CA LEU A 426 -2.22 -18.95 -17.94
C LEU A 426 -1.78 -18.00 -19.06
N LEU A 427 -2.50 -16.88 -19.27
CA LEU A 427 -2.11 -15.84 -20.20
C LEU A 427 -0.73 -15.27 -19.81
N PHE A 428 -0.51 -14.93 -18.55
CA PHE A 428 0.76 -14.35 -18.08
C PHE A 428 1.92 -15.34 -18.20
N ALA A 429 1.70 -16.61 -17.87
CA ALA A 429 2.67 -17.68 -18.10
C ALA A 429 3.01 -17.84 -19.59
N ALA A 430 2.00 -17.87 -20.46
CA ALA A 430 2.22 -17.92 -21.91
C ALA A 430 2.95 -16.67 -22.43
N CYS A 431 2.62 -15.49 -21.91
CA CYS A 431 3.27 -14.24 -22.26
C CYS A 431 4.74 -14.23 -21.83
N PHE A 432 5.04 -14.76 -20.64
CA PHE A 432 6.40 -14.96 -20.16
C PHE A 432 7.14 -15.89 -21.14
N LEU A 433 6.68 -17.12 -21.37
CA LEU A 433 7.35 -18.05 -22.28
C LEU A 433 7.55 -17.47 -23.70
N ALA A 434 6.54 -16.79 -24.25
CA ALA A 434 6.61 -16.16 -25.56
C ALA A 434 7.58 -14.96 -25.62
N GLY A 435 7.76 -14.22 -24.52
CA GLY A 435 8.62 -13.05 -24.49
C GLY A 435 10.11 -13.36 -24.68
N PHE A 436 10.58 -14.56 -24.32
CA PHE A 436 11.95 -15.02 -24.62
C PHE A 436 12.23 -15.02 -26.13
N ASN A 437 11.28 -15.50 -26.93
CA ASN A 437 11.39 -15.52 -28.39
C ASN A 437 11.39 -14.11 -29.00
N PHE A 438 10.90 -13.12 -28.26
CA PHE A 438 10.82 -11.73 -28.69
C PHE A 438 12.00 -10.86 -28.27
N LEU A 439 12.88 -11.35 -27.38
CA LEU A 439 14.07 -10.62 -26.94
C LEU A 439 14.97 -10.21 -28.12
N LYS A 440 15.19 -11.13 -29.07
CA LYS A 440 15.98 -10.85 -30.29
C LYS A 440 15.39 -9.72 -31.14
N LYS A 441 14.07 -9.52 -31.10
CA LYS A 441 13.34 -8.59 -31.96
C LYS A 441 13.10 -7.21 -31.33
N TYR A 442 12.84 -7.13 -30.03
CA TYR A 442 12.54 -5.87 -29.34
C TYR A 442 13.74 -5.28 -28.59
N GLY A 443 14.86 -6.00 -28.53
CA GLY A 443 16.12 -5.48 -28.05
C GLY A 443 16.08 -5.08 -26.58
N GLU A 444 16.64 -3.90 -26.29
CA GLU A 444 16.87 -3.42 -24.93
C GLU A 444 15.63 -3.17 -24.05
N PRO A 445 14.52 -2.53 -24.49
CA PRO A 445 13.36 -2.30 -23.60
C PRO A 445 12.81 -3.61 -23.02
N LEU A 446 12.63 -4.61 -23.88
CA LEU A 446 12.12 -5.91 -23.44
C LEU A 446 13.13 -6.60 -22.52
N LEU A 447 14.44 -6.51 -22.82
CA LEU A 447 15.47 -7.06 -21.93
C LEU A 447 15.42 -6.46 -20.52
N LEU A 448 15.18 -5.16 -20.35
CA LEU A 448 15.05 -4.55 -19.02
C LEU A 448 13.88 -5.16 -18.25
N ILE A 449 12.71 -5.30 -18.90
CA ILE A 449 11.53 -5.93 -18.30
C ILE A 449 11.82 -7.38 -17.92
N TRP A 450 12.57 -8.11 -18.74
CA TRP A 450 12.95 -9.50 -18.46
C TRP A 450 13.94 -9.66 -17.30
N ILE A 451 14.99 -8.82 -17.27
CA ILE A 451 15.93 -8.79 -16.13
C ILE A 451 15.15 -8.48 -14.85
N PHE A 452 14.25 -7.50 -14.90
CA PHE A 452 13.39 -7.16 -13.78
C PHE A 452 12.57 -8.37 -13.31
N THR A 453 11.86 -9.06 -14.20
CA THR A 453 11.08 -10.25 -13.85
C THR A 453 11.93 -11.36 -13.25
N ILE A 454 13.08 -11.67 -13.85
CA ILE A 454 13.98 -12.72 -13.37
C ILE A 454 14.50 -12.40 -11.97
N ILE A 455 14.90 -11.15 -11.74
CA ILE A 455 15.35 -10.70 -10.43
C ILE A 455 14.21 -10.80 -9.40
N LEU A 456 12.97 -10.49 -9.75
CA LEU A 456 11.83 -10.68 -8.85
C LEU A 456 11.60 -12.15 -8.49
N VAL A 457 11.66 -13.05 -9.48
CA VAL A 457 11.54 -14.50 -9.24
C VAL A 457 12.62 -14.96 -8.26
N ILE A 458 13.88 -14.57 -8.50
CA ILE A 458 14.99 -14.91 -7.61
C ILE A 458 14.75 -14.31 -6.22
N TYR A 459 14.41 -13.02 -6.14
CA TYR A 459 14.21 -12.30 -4.88
C TYR A 459 13.13 -12.95 -4.00
N PHE A 460 11.96 -13.27 -4.56
CA PHE A 460 10.87 -13.90 -3.79
C PHE A 460 11.07 -15.38 -3.53
N TRP A 461 11.86 -16.08 -4.35
CA TRP A 461 12.26 -17.44 -4.04
C TRP A 461 13.09 -17.50 -2.75
N PHE A 462 14.01 -16.55 -2.55
CA PHE A 462 14.84 -16.50 -1.33
C PHE A 462 14.12 -15.96 -0.10
N LEU A 463 13.23 -14.97 -0.24
CA LEU A 463 12.65 -14.27 0.91
C LEU A 463 11.35 -14.88 1.44
N GLY A 464 10.77 -15.85 0.73
CA GLY A 464 9.42 -16.33 1.00
C GLY A 464 8.36 -15.43 0.35
N VAL A 465 7.19 -15.99 0.08
CA VAL A 465 6.15 -15.37 -0.73
C VAL A 465 4.91 -15.13 0.10
N ARG A 466 4.69 -13.87 0.53
CA ARG A 466 3.36 -13.45 0.99
C ARG A 466 2.51 -13.01 -0.18
N SER A 467 1.21 -13.19 -0.06
CA SER A 467 0.23 -12.89 -1.10
C SER A 467 0.26 -11.43 -1.54
N TYR A 468 0.69 -10.48 -0.71
CA TYR A 468 0.90 -9.05 -1.04
C TYR A 468 2.35 -8.67 -1.42
N TYR A 469 3.32 -9.59 -1.39
CA TYR A 469 4.71 -9.32 -1.80
C TYR A 469 4.98 -9.51 -3.29
N THR A 470 4.06 -10.13 -4.03
CA THR A 470 4.21 -10.43 -5.46
C THR A 470 3.58 -9.43 -6.46
N PRO A 471 3.14 -8.18 -6.12
CA PRO A 471 2.49 -7.30 -7.10
C PRO A 471 3.44 -6.82 -8.18
N PHE A 472 4.74 -6.89 -7.92
CA PHE A 472 5.76 -6.49 -8.87
C PHE A 472 5.72 -7.31 -10.15
N PHE A 473 5.15 -8.52 -10.12
CA PHE A 473 4.94 -9.36 -11.30
C PHE A 473 3.84 -8.83 -12.23
N THR A 474 2.84 -8.10 -11.72
CA THR A 474 1.79 -7.52 -12.56
C THR A 474 2.35 -6.54 -13.57
N ILE A 475 3.44 -5.82 -13.22
CA ILE A 475 4.11 -4.86 -14.09
C ILE A 475 4.64 -5.57 -15.36
N PRO A 476 5.64 -6.48 -15.30
CA PRO A 476 6.19 -7.09 -16.50
C PRO A 476 5.16 -7.92 -17.25
N PHE A 477 4.20 -8.56 -16.56
CA PHE A 477 3.16 -9.35 -17.22
C PHE A 477 2.18 -8.49 -18.01
N ALA A 478 1.67 -7.38 -17.46
CA ALA A 478 0.79 -6.48 -18.19
C ALA A 478 1.50 -5.80 -19.38
N ILE A 479 2.78 -5.45 -19.22
CA ILE A 479 3.61 -4.91 -20.30
C ILE A 479 3.78 -5.95 -21.43
N THR A 480 4.14 -7.18 -21.07
CA THR A 480 4.38 -8.26 -22.05
C THR A 480 3.08 -8.69 -22.75
N ALA A 481 1.97 -8.79 -22.01
CA ALA A 481 0.65 -9.07 -22.58
C ALA A 481 0.25 -8.00 -23.60
N GLY A 482 0.41 -6.71 -23.25
CA GLY A 482 0.12 -5.61 -24.17
C GLY A 482 0.93 -5.68 -25.47
N LEU A 483 2.20 -6.06 -25.38
CA LEU A 483 3.06 -6.24 -26.54
C LEU A 483 2.62 -7.41 -27.42
N ILE A 484 2.21 -8.52 -26.81
CA ILE A 484 1.77 -9.73 -27.51
C ILE A 484 0.45 -9.49 -28.24
N PHE A 485 -0.55 -8.92 -27.56
CA PHE A 485 -1.83 -8.61 -28.19
C PHE A 485 -1.69 -7.60 -29.33
N TYR A 486 -0.80 -6.61 -29.19
CA TYR A 486 -0.50 -5.69 -30.29
C TYR A 486 0.06 -6.41 -31.52
N LYS A 487 0.94 -7.41 -31.33
CA LYS A 487 1.48 -8.22 -32.44
C LYS A 487 0.44 -9.15 -33.03
N LEU A 488 -0.32 -9.85 -32.19
CA LEU A 488 -1.36 -10.76 -32.61
C LEU A 488 -2.39 -10.04 -33.49
N LYS A 489 -2.79 -8.83 -33.08
CA LYS A 489 -3.66 -7.97 -33.86
C LYS A 489 -3.09 -7.63 -35.23
N ASN A 490 -1.83 -7.18 -35.30
CA ASN A 490 -1.20 -6.83 -36.59
C ASN A 490 -0.99 -8.06 -37.49
N ALA A 491 -0.77 -9.25 -36.92
CA ALA A 491 -0.61 -10.49 -37.67
C ALA A 491 -1.95 -10.98 -38.27
N LEU A 492 -3.05 -10.84 -37.51
CA LEU A 492 -4.38 -11.28 -37.92
C LEU A 492 -5.13 -10.26 -38.78
N SER A 493 -4.79 -8.96 -38.70
CA SER A 493 -5.41 -7.90 -39.51
C SER A 493 -5.10 -7.97 -41.01
N GLY A 494 -4.23 -8.89 -41.45
CA GLY A 494 -3.77 -9.01 -42.84
C GLY A 494 -4.62 -9.90 -43.76
N LYS A 495 -5.72 -10.49 -43.29
CA LYS A 495 -6.54 -11.42 -44.09
C LYS A 495 -8.03 -11.20 -43.86
N SER A 496 -8.69 -10.44 -44.74
CA SER A 496 -10.13 -10.49 -45.09
C SER A 496 -11.14 -10.96 -44.02
N ALA A 497 -10.98 -10.60 -42.75
CA ALA A 497 -11.87 -11.05 -41.68
C ALA A 497 -12.73 -9.86 -41.24
N HIS A 498 -14.04 -9.96 -41.47
CA HIS A 498 -15.03 -9.01 -40.96
C HIS A 498 -15.09 -9.00 -39.41
N LEU A 499 -14.44 -9.95 -38.73
CA LEU A 499 -14.29 -9.99 -37.26
C LEU A 499 -12.80 -9.92 -36.84
N ASP A 500 -12.46 -8.92 -36.03
CA ASP A 500 -11.16 -8.81 -35.35
C ASP A 500 -11.13 -9.73 -34.12
N ILE A 501 -10.92 -11.02 -34.35
CA ILE A 501 -10.85 -12.08 -33.31
C ILE A 501 -9.87 -11.70 -32.18
N SER A 502 -8.74 -11.07 -32.50
CA SER A 502 -7.74 -10.68 -31.51
C SER A 502 -8.27 -9.66 -30.51
N SER A 503 -9.06 -8.69 -30.99
CA SER A 503 -9.69 -7.69 -30.14
C SER A 503 -10.83 -8.30 -29.33
N ILE A 504 -11.56 -9.27 -29.87
CA ILE A 504 -12.61 -10.00 -29.13
C ILE A 504 -11.99 -10.77 -27.96
N ILE A 505 -10.93 -11.55 -28.20
CA ILE A 505 -10.22 -12.30 -27.14
C ILE A 505 -9.70 -11.33 -26.08
N LEU A 506 -9.09 -10.22 -26.49
CA LEU A 506 -8.61 -9.18 -25.57
C LEU A 506 -9.75 -8.62 -24.70
N LEU A 507 -10.89 -8.27 -25.30
CA LEU A 507 -12.04 -7.74 -24.58
C LEU A 507 -12.63 -8.76 -23.62
N LEU A 508 -12.72 -10.03 -24.00
CA LEU A 508 -13.20 -11.11 -23.12
C LEU A 508 -12.28 -11.30 -21.91
N LEU A 509 -10.96 -11.27 -22.11
CA LEU A 509 -10.00 -11.40 -21.01
C LEU A 509 -10.01 -10.19 -20.07
N LEU A 510 -10.15 -8.97 -20.61
CA LEU A 510 -10.31 -7.76 -19.80
C LEU A 510 -11.63 -7.77 -19.02
N ALA A 511 -12.72 -8.19 -19.67
CA ALA A 511 -14.03 -8.32 -19.02
C ALA A 511 -13.99 -9.39 -17.92
N TRP A 512 -13.36 -10.54 -18.17
CA TRP A 512 -13.15 -11.58 -17.18
C TRP A 512 -12.33 -11.08 -15.98
N SER A 513 -11.20 -10.41 -16.24
CA SER A 513 -10.37 -9.83 -15.18
C SER A 513 -11.12 -8.79 -14.36
N ALA A 514 -11.91 -7.92 -15.00
CA ALA A 514 -12.73 -6.93 -14.31
C ALA A 514 -13.84 -7.59 -13.46
N PHE A 515 -14.51 -8.62 -14.00
CA PHE A 515 -15.52 -9.40 -13.29
C PHE A 515 -14.94 -10.09 -12.06
N TYR A 516 -13.79 -10.76 -12.20
CA TYR A 516 -13.09 -11.42 -11.10
C TYR A 516 -12.67 -10.42 -10.02
N SER A 517 -12.18 -9.24 -10.42
CA SER A 517 -11.81 -8.15 -9.50
C SER A 517 -13.01 -7.58 -8.75
N TYR A 518 -14.14 -7.42 -9.44
CA TYR A 518 -15.39 -6.95 -8.85
C TYR A 518 -15.92 -7.92 -7.80
N ASN A 519 -16.01 -9.22 -8.14
CA ASN A 519 -16.47 -10.25 -7.20
C ASN A 519 -15.56 -10.36 -5.98
N THR A 520 -14.24 -10.24 -6.19
CA THR A 520 -13.27 -10.34 -5.10
C THR A 520 -13.36 -9.14 -4.16
N ASN A 521 -13.40 -7.91 -4.67
CA ASN A 521 -13.11 -6.72 -3.86
C ASN A 521 -14.30 -5.78 -3.59
N ILE A 522 -15.38 -5.88 -4.38
CA ILE A 522 -16.46 -4.88 -4.38
C ILE A 522 -17.81 -5.52 -4.01
N SER A 523 -18.08 -6.73 -4.51
CA SER A 523 -19.32 -7.46 -4.28
C SER A 523 -19.39 -8.07 -2.87
N ASP A 524 -20.55 -7.96 -2.23
CA ASP A 524 -20.91 -8.66 -0.98
C ASP A 524 -21.50 -10.06 -1.24
N SER A 525 -21.69 -10.45 -2.51
CA SER A 525 -22.43 -11.67 -2.89
C SER A 525 -21.72 -12.97 -2.57
N PHE A 526 -20.44 -12.89 -2.22
CA PHE A 526 -19.67 -13.99 -1.71
C PHE A 526 -19.16 -13.51 -0.34
N MET A 527 -19.32 -14.30 0.71
CA MET A 527 -18.66 -14.11 2.00
C MET A 527 -17.79 -15.33 2.23
N TYR A 528 -16.52 -15.13 2.56
CA TYR A 528 -15.60 -16.20 2.90
C TYR A 528 -15.35 -16.16 4.40
N ALA A 529 -15.92 -17.12 5.13
CA ALA A 529 -15.47 -17.41 6.49
C ALA A 529 -14.13 -18.15 6.36
N PRO A 530 -13.00 -17.57 6.82
CA PRO A 530 -11.73 -18.28 6.78
C PRO A 530 -11.84 -19.54 7.62
N GLU A 531 -11.43 -20.68 7.07
CA GLU A 531 -11.35 -21.92 7.84
C GLU A 531 -10.36 -21.72 9.01
N PRO A 532 -10.67 -22.21 10.23
CA PRO A 532 -9.76 -22.11 11.36
C PRO A 532 -8.39 -22.68 11.00
N GLY A 533 -7.34 -21.85 11.04
CA GLY A 533 -5.96 -22.22 10.67
C GLY A 533 -5.43 -21.66 9.35
N MET A 534 -6.23 -20.90 8.59
CA MET A 534 -5.77 -20.15 7.41
C MET A 534 -5.02 -18.86 7.84
N GLY A 535 -3.71 -18.96 8.02
CA GLY A 535 -2.82 -17.81 8.21
C GLY A 535 -2.26 -17.25 6.90
N GLU A 536 -1.64 -16.06 6.95
CA GLU A 536 -0.96 -15.43 5.80
C GLU A 536 0.06 -16.39 5.15
N LEU A 537 -0.17 -16.81 3.91
CA LEU A 537 0.66 -17.81 3.23
C LEU A 537 2.12 -17.38 3.06
N GLY A 538 3.02 -18.38 3.11
CA GLY A 538 4.40 -18.33 2.63
C GLY A 538 5.44 -17.79 3.61
N ARG A 539 5.18 -17.95 4.91
CA ARG A 539 6.20 -17.90 5.97
C ARG A 539 5.81 -18.64 7.26
N SER A 540 4.52 -18.87 7.47
CA SER A 540 3.98 -19.78 8.48
C SER A 540 3.64 -21.13 7.83
N ASP A 541 3.61 -22.20 8.62
CA ASP A 541 3.25 -23.58 8.26
C ASP A 541 1.79 -23.76 7.76
N SER A 542 1.25 -22.77 7.04
CA SER A 542 -0.13 -22.68 6.58
C SER A 542 -0.35 -23.49 5.28
N PRO A 543 -1.54 -24.12 5.10
CA PRO A 543 -1.82 -25.00 3.98
C PRO A 543 -1.88 -24.25 2.63
N LEU A 544 -1.38 -24.88 1.57
CA LEU A 544 -1.42 -24.35 0.21
C LEU A 544 -2.85 -24.14 -0.29
N VAL A 545 -3.21 -22.90 -0.67
CA VAL A 545 -4.47 -22.63 -1.37
C VAL A 545 -4.33 -23.05 -2.83
N ILE A 546 -5.01 -24.13 -3.20
CA ILE A 546 -5.08 -24.61 -4.57
C ILE A 546 -6.25 -23.89 -5.27
N PRO A 547 -6.01 -23.16 -6.38
CA PRO A 547 -7.07 -22.54 -7.16
C PRO A 547 -8.06 -23.60 -7.63
N ASP A 548 -9.32 -23.42 -7.24
CA ASP A 548 -10.43 -24.34 -7.50
C ASP A 548 -11.32 -23.87 -8.66
N GLY A 549 -10.99 -22.75 -9.30
CA GLY A 549 -11.80 -22.12 -10.33
C GLY A 549 -12.94 -21.26 -9.79
N SER A 550 -12.89 -20.87 -8.51
CA SER A 550 -13.77 -19.86 -7.91
C SER A 550 -13.83 -18.57 -8.74
N LEU A 551 -14.95 -17.85 -8.61
CA LEU A 551 -15.21 -16.60 -9.32
C LEU A 551 -14.63 -15.37 -8.60
N PHE A 552 -13.88 -15.59 -7.52
CA PHE A 552 -13.19 -14.59 -6.69
C PHE A 552 -11.87 -15.18 -6.17
N SER A 553 -10.96 -14.32 -5.66
CA SER A 553 -9.70 -14.76 -5.04
C SER A 553 -9.90 -15.01 -3.55
N ARG A 554 -9.55 -16.22 -3.10
CA ARG A 554 -9.60 -16.59 -1.68
C ARG A 554 -8.53 -15.85 -0.89
N GLU A 555 -7.32 -15.77 -1.45
CA GLU A 555 -6.18 -15.09 -0.82
C GLU A 555 -6.46 -13.61 -0.55
N ALA A 556 -7.00 -12.92 -1.54
CA ALA A 556 -7.36 -11.52 -1.40
C ALA A 556 -8.42 -11.35 -0.29
N ARG A 557 -9.44 -12.22 -0.28
CA ARG A 557 -10.57 -12.17 0.66
C ARG A 557 -10.20 -12.49 2.10
N VAL A 558 -9.35 -13.48 2.37
CA VAL A 558 -8.85 -13.74 3.72
C VAL A 558 -8.21 -12.49 4.33
N THR A 559 -7.59 -11.63 3.51
CA THR A 559 -6.94 -10.39 3.96
C THR A 559 -7.93 -9.21 4.11
N VAL A 560 -9.12 -9.27 3.49
CA VAL A 560 -10.07 -8.14 3.40
C VAL A 560 -11.48 -8.45 3.83
N GLU A 561 -11.77 -9.61 4.42
CA GLU A 561 -13.13 -9.97 4.85
C GLU A 561 -13.27 -9.91 6.37
N SER A 562 -12.90 -8.75 6.92
CA SER A 562 -13.32 -8.40 8.26
C SER A 562 -14.72 -7.78 8.27
N TYR A 563 -15.67 -8.43 8.95
CA TYR A 563 -17.07 -7.98 9.03
C TYR A 563 -17.64 -8.20 10.43
N GLY A 564 -18.61 -7.36 10.80
CA GLY A 564 -19.39 -7.52 12.03
C GLY A 564 -18.67 -7.07 13.30
N PHE A 565 -17.37 -6.79 13.25
CA PHE A 565 -16.63 -6.27 14.40
C PHE A 565 -17.21 -4.93 14.87
N LYS A 566 -17.51 -4.01 13.95
CA LYS A 566 -18.09 -2.70 14.33
C LYS A 566 -19.50 -2.80 14.87
N GLU A 567 -20.33 -3.66 14.28
CA GLU A 567 -21.69 -3.89 14.75
C GLU A 567 -21.67 -4.51 16.15
N LEU A 568 -20.80 -5.51 16.36
CA LEU A 568 -20.58 -6.12 17.67
C LEU A 568 -20.00 -5.13 18.68
N SER A 569 -19.01 -4.32 18.29
CA SER A 569 -18.40 -3.30 19.17
C SER A 569 -19.42 -2.25 19.58
N ALA A 570 -20.19 -1.70 18.63
CA ALA A 570 -21.23 -0.72 18.91
C ALA A 570 -22.36 -1.30 19.76
N TYR A 571 -22.77 -2.55 19.49
CA TYR A 571 -23.74 -3.27 20.30
C TYR A 571 -23.24 -3.44 21.74
N LEU A 572 -22.01 -3.93 21.92
CA LEU A 572 -21.44 -4.16 23.24
C LEU A 572 -21.21 -2.83 23.98
N GLU A 573 -20.72 -1.77 23.33
CA GLU A 573 -20.55 -0.45 23.95
C GLU A 573 -21.87 0.17 24.46
N THR A 574 -22.98 -0.13 23.79
CA THR A 574 -24.31 0.40 24.16
C THR A 574 -25.07 -0.51 25.13
N HIS A 575 -24.74 -1.80 25.19
CA HIS A 575 -25.47 -2.81 25.96
C HIS A 575 -24.65 -3.47 27.07
N THR A 576 -23.40 -3.05 27.29
CA THR A 576 -22.56 -3.58 28.38
C THR A 576 -22.00 -2.46 29.25
N GLU A 577 -21.98 -2.72 30.56
CA GLU A 577 -21.34 -1.87 31.56
C GLU A 577 -20.04 -2.51 32.05
N SER A 578 -19.17 -1.69 32.61
CA SER A 578 -17.90 -2.18 33.14
C SER A 578 -18.07 -3.24 34.21
N GLY A 579 -17.30 -4.33 34.12
CA GLY A 579 -17.36 -5.46 35.04
C GLY A 579 -18.42 -6.50 34.66
N GLN A 580 -19.20 -6.31 33.59
CA GLN A 580 -20.10 -7.34 33.11
C GLN A 580 -19.34 -8.41 32.30
N VAL A 581 -19.64 -9.68 32.57
CA VAL A 581 -19.16 -10.80 31.78
C VAL A 581 -20.03 -10.92 30.53
N VAL A 582 -19.40 -10.81 29.36
CA VAL A 582 -20.07 -10.97 28.06
C VAL A 582 -19.96 -12.44 27.65
N LEU A 583 -21.09 -13.14 27.63
CA LEU A 583 -21.19 -14.48 27.08
C LEU A 583 -21.58 -14.38 25.60
N ILE A 584 -20.70 -14.86 24.72
CA ILE A 584 -20.95 -14.87 23.28
C ILE A 584 -21.46 -16.26 22.90
N ASP A 585 -22.65 -16.28 22.30
CA ASP A 585 -23.32 -17.46 21.74
C ASP A 585 -22.52 -18.00 20.53
N ASP A 586 -22.46 -19.31 20.36
CA ASP A 586 -21.73 -19.98 19.28
C ASP A 586 -22.33 -19.73 17.88
N ARG A 587 -23.54 -19.17 17.83
CA ARG A 587 -24.19 -18.71 16.59
C ARG A 587 -23.76 -17.31 16.16
N ILE A 588 -23.05 -16.56 17.01
CA ILE A 588 -22.38 -15.32 16.60
C ILE A 588 -21.24 -15.68 15.67
N ASP A 589 -21.03 -14.88 14.63
CA ASP A 589 -19.91 -15.05 13.71
C ASP A 589 -18.61 -15.17 14.52
N VAL A 590 -18.03 -16.37 14.50
CA VAL A 590 -16.89 -16.76 15.33
C VAL A 590 -15.70 -15.84 15.05
N LEU A 591 -15.59 -15.34 13.82
CA LEU A 591 -14.54 -14.44 13.38
C LEU A 591 -14.74 -13.03 13.97
N ALA A 592 -15.96 -12.51 13.94
CA ALA A 592 -16.30 -11.23 14.56
C ALA A 592 -16.09 -11.26 16.10
N ALA A 593 -16.42 -12.38 16.75
CA ALA A 593 -16.21 -12.59 18.18
C ALA A 593 -14.72 -12.75 18.54
N GLU A 594 -14.00 -13.63 17.84
CA GLU A 594 -12.55 -13.82 18.02
C GLU A 594 -11.81 -12.50 17.80
N TRP A 595 -12.16 -11.73 16.77
CA TRP A 595 -11.50 -10.45 16.47
C TRP A 595 -11.88 -9.31 17.43
N TYR A 596 -13.11 -9.29 17.97
CA TYR A 596 -13.45 -8.34 19.03
C TYR A 596 -12.58 -8.55 20.28
N PHE A 597 -12.37 -9.82 20.65
CA PHE A 597 -11.59 -10.17 21.83
C PHE A 597 -10.07 -10.15 21.59
N GLU A 598 -9.58 -10.54 20.42
CA GLU A 598 -8.17 -10.37 20.01
C GLU A 598 -7.81 -8.88 19.85
N GLY A 599 -8.68 -8.08 19.22
CA GLY A 599 -8.49 -6.63 19.09
C GLY A 599 -8.46 -5.92 20.45
N LYS A 600 -9.31 -6.33 21.40
CA LYS A 600 -9.23 -5.84 22.79
C LYS A 600 -8.03 -6.41 23.56
N GLN A 601 -7.66 -7.69 23.40
CA GLN A 601 -6.45 -8.25 24.00
C GLN A 601 -5.19 -7.56 23.48
N TRP A 602 -5.08 -7.27 22.18
CA TRP A 602 -3.96 -6.51 21.64
C TRP A 602 -3.91 -5.08 22.20
N ASN A 603 -5.07 -4.41 22.31
CA ASN A 603 -5.17 -3.08 22.93
C ASN A 603 -4.86 -3.08 24.45
N LEU A 604 -5.16 -4.18 25.16
CA LEU A 604 -4.90 -4.37 26.59
C LEU A 604 -3.48 -4.84 26.89
N THR A 605 -2.91 -5.71 26.06
CA THR A 605 -1.58 -6.34 26.24
C THR A 605 -0.45 -5.46 25.72
N TYR A 606 -0.71 -4.64 24.70
CA TYR A 606 0.26 -3.67 24.15
C TYR A 606 -0.07 -2.20 24.49
N GLY A 607 -1.05 -2.00 25.38
CA GLY A 607 -1.36 -0.78 26.11
C GLY A 607 -1.62 0.42 25.23
N GLY A 608 -2.75 0.51 24.52
CA GLY A 608 -3.16 1.74 23.83
C GLY A 608 -3.76 2.79 24.79
N PRO A 609 -3.70 4.10 24.49
CA PRO A 609 -4.56 5.07 25.16
C PRO A 609 -6.00 4.85 24.72
N VAL A 610 -6.83 4.35 25.64
CA VAL A 610 -8.28 4.43 25.57
C VAL A 610 -8.65 5.92 25.62
N PRO A 611 -9.35 6.50 24.63
CA PRO A 611 -10.04 7.77 24.83
C PRO A 611 -11.06 7.54 25.95
N LEU A 612 -10.75 8.11 27.12
CA LEU A 612 -11.53 8.02 28.35
C LEU A 612 -12.93 8.60 28.16
N GLY A 613 -13.83 7.77 27.65
CA GLY A 613 -15.25 7.75 27.98
C GLY A 613 -15.54 6.55 28.88
N ARG A 614 -14.84 6.42 30.01
CA ARG A 614 -14.97 5.36 31.03
C ARG A 614 -14.67 3.92 30.55
N LEU A 615 -13.43 3.47 30.74
CA LEU A 615 -13.17 2.07 31.08
C LEU A 615 -12.72 1.99 32.54
N PRO A 616 -13.59 1.54 33.46
CA PRO A 616 -13.17 1.02 34.74
C PRO A 616 -12.42 -0.30 34.56
N ALA A 617 -11.38 -0.47 35.36
CA ALA A 617 -10.55 -1.66 35.38
C ALA A 617 -11.35 -2.92 35.79
N ARG A 618 -10.85 -4.07 35.31
CA ARG A 618 -11.16 -5.48 35.66
C ARG A 618 -12.37 -6.14 34.97
N GLY A 619 -12.06 -7.19 34.21
CA GLY A 619 -12.93 -8.35 34.00
C GLY A 619 -13.59 -8.46 32.62
N VAL A 620 -12.90 -9.06 31.65
CA VAL A 620 -13.56 -9.76 30.53
C VAL A 620 -12.92 -11.13 30.43
N VAL A 621 -13.67 -12.18 30.79
CA VAL A 621 -13.27 -13.58 30.60
C VAL A 621 -14.10 -14.15 29.46
N VAL A 622 -13.42 -14.66 28.45
CA VAL A 622 -14.02 -15.31 27.27
C VAL A 622 -13.55 -16.75 27.29
N LEU A 623 -14.48 -17.70 27.38
CA LEU A 623 -14.18 -19.12 27.23
C LEU A 623 -14.55 -19.55 25.81
N LYS A 624 -13.53 -19.96 25.04
CA LYS A 624 -13.70 -20.69 23.79
C LYS A 624 -13.88 -22.17 24.15
N LEU A 625 -15.09 -22.70 24.00
CA LEU A 625 -15.31 -24.15 24.05
C LEU A 625 -15.01 -24.70 22.66
N THR A 626 -13.79 -25.21 22.45
CA THR A 626 -13.47 -26.00 21.25
C THR A 626 -14.11 -27.38 21.35
N GLU A 627 -14.88 -27.77 20.34
CA GLU A 627 -15.22 -29.18 20.14
C GLU A 627 -13.95 -29.99 19.91
N GLY A 628 -13.73 -30.95 20.81
CA GLY A 628 -12.63 -31.89 20.79
C GLY A 628 -12.45 -32.43 22.20
N TYR A 629 -12.91 -33.67 22.41
CA TYR A 629 -13.05 -34.36 23.70
C TYR A 629 -14.38 -34.16 24.45
N GLY A 630 -15.46 -34.67 23.86
CA GLY A 630 -16.43 -35.47 24.60
C GLY A 630 -17.31 -34.79 25.67
N LEU A 631 -17.74 -33.54 25.47
CA LEU A 631 -18.79 -32.94 26.30
C LEU A 631 -20.14 -33.04 25.57
N GLN A 632 -21.15 -33.60 26.23
CA GLN A 632 -22.51 -33.63 25.70
C GLN A 632 -23.26 -32.33 26.00
N ARG A 633 -24.25 -32.05 25.15
CA ARG A 633 -25.14 -30.90 25.17
C ARG A 633 -25.71 -30.65 26.58
N GLY A 634 -25.23 -29.62 27.27
CA GLY A 634 -25.76 -29.20 28.58
C GLY A 634 -24.76 -28.75 29.64
N ASP A 635 -23.45 -28.92 29.44
CA ASP A 635 -22.45 -28.56 30.45
C ASP A 635 -21.85 -27.16 30.21
N TYR A 636 -21.92 -26.28 31.22
CA TYR A 636 -21.39 -24.91 31.19
C TYR A 636 -20.34 -24.70 32.28
N ALA A 637 -19.26 -23.99 31.95
CA ALA A 637 -18.29 -23.50 32.92
C ALA A 637 -18.49 -22.00 33.18
N VAL A 638 -18.72 -21.64 34.45
CA VAL A 638 -18.84 -20.26 34.92
C VAL A 638 -17.55 -19.90 35.65
N LEU A 639 -16.85 -18.85 35.18
CA LEU A 639 -15.79 -18.19 35.95
C LEU A 639 -16.37 -16.88 36.52
N ALA A 640 -16.74 -16.92 37.80
CA ALA A 640 -17.19 -15.74 38.54
C ALA A 640 -16.06 -15.22 39.45
N SER A 641 -15.83 -13.91 39.41
CA SER A 641 -15.18 -13.14 40.48
C SER A 641 -16.30 -12.64 41.39
N GLU A 642 -16.10 -12.71 42.71
CA GLU A 642 -17.16 -12.72 43.74
C GLU A 642 -18.10 -11.49 43.86
N ASP A 643 -17.93 -10.41 43.08
CA ASP A 643 -18.60 -9.13 43.38
C ASP A 643 -19.36 -8.45 42.20
N LEU A 644 -19.85 -9.20 41.21
CA LEU A 644 -20.53 -8.58 40.06
C LEU A 644 -21.99 -9.09 39.90
N PRO A 645 -22.98 -8.19 39.78
CA PRO A 645 -24.36 -8.60 39.53
C PRO A 645 -24.50 -9.10 38.09
N LEU A 646 -24.97 -10.34 37.95
CA LEU A 646 -25.35 -10.96 36.68
C LEU A 646 -26.53 -10.23 36.04
N VAL A 647 -26.43 -9.93 34.74
CA VAL A 647 -27.61 -9.62 33.91
C VAL A 647 -28.08 -10.94 33.29
N GLU A 648 -29.19 -11.45 33.80
CA GLU A 648 -29.82 -12.69 33.36
C GLU A 648 -30.69 -12.42 32.11
N VAL A 649 -30.39 -13.07 30.98
CA VAL A 649 -31.30 -13.11 29.82
C VAL A 649 -32.08 -14.44 29.89
N ARG A 650 -33.36 -14.39 30.26
CA ARG A 650 -34.24 -15.57 30.40
C ARG A 650 -35.09 -15.84 29.16
N PHE A 651 -35.22 -17.13 28.80
CA PHE A 651 -36.36 -17.76 28.11
C PHE A 651 -36.55 -19.20 28.70
N PRO A 652 -37.71 -19.88 28.49
CA PRO A 652 -38.49 -20.58 29.54
C PRO A 652 -37.96 -21.93 30.08
N GLU A 653 -38.59 -22.31 31.21
CA GLU A 653 -38.16 -23.13 32.37
C GLU A 653 -37.72 -24.61 32.19
N GLY A 654 -36.85 -25.07 33.12
CA GLY A 654 -36.72 -26.49 33.49
C GLY A 654 -35.56 -26.93 34.42
N TYR A 655 -35.56 -26.50 35.71
CA TYR A 655 -35.05 -27.10 36.98
C TYR A 655 -33.63 -27.76 37.14
N PRO A 656 -33.05 -27.79 38.38
CA PRO A 656 -31.64 -27.45 38.65
C PRO A 656 -30.80 -28.59 39.29
N GLU A 657 -29.45 -28.43 39.28
CA GLU A 657 -28.51 -28.70 40.39
C GLU A 657 -27.05 -28.81 39.90
N ALA A 658 -26.24 -27.74 39.97
CA ALA A 658 -24.77 -27.82 39.96
C ALA A 658 -24.09 -26.47 40.34
N VAL A 659 -24.15 -26.08 41.62
CA VAL A 659 -23.50 -24.86 42.16
C VAL A 659 -22.38 -25.18 43.16
N ALA A 660 -21.91 -26.43 43.27
CA ALA A 660 -21.10 -26.85 44.43
C ALA A 660 -19.57 -26.79 44.29
N TRP A 661 -18.97 -26.30 43.20
CA TRP A 661 -17.50 -26.42 43.00
C TRP A 661 -16.71 -25.09 43.05
N ALA A 662 -17.34 -23.94 42.89
CA ALA A 662 -16.62 -22.65 42.81
C ALA A 662 -16.23 -22.02 44.16
N ARG A 663 -16.47 -22.69 45.30
CA ARG A 663 -16.40 -22.05 46.63
C ARG A 663 -15.08 -22.16 47.40
N ASN A 664 -14.09 -22.96 46.97
CA ASN A 664 -12.91 -23.20 47.81
C ASN A 664 -11.60 -22.80 47.13
N GLY A 665 -11.38 -21.48 47.03
CA GLY A 665 -10.12 -20.88 46.61
C GLY A 665 -8.89 -21.51 47.27
N GLY A 666 -7.87 -21.81 46.46
CA GLY A 666 -6.63 -22.43 46.93
C GLY A 666 -5.49 -22.31 45.91
N LEU A 667 -4.32 -21.92 46.44
CA LEU A 667 -3.01 -21.76 45.81
C LEU A 667 -2.59 -22.90 44.85
N ILE A 668 -1.76 -22.51 43.87
CA ILE A 668 -0.88 -23.30 42.99
C ILE A 668 -0.78 -24.80 43.36
N ARG A 669 -1.29 -25.66 42.48
CA ARG A 669 -0.80 -27.04 42.31
C ARG A 669 -0.75 -27.39 40.83
N THR A 670 0.45 -27.72 40.38
CA THR A 670 0.72 -28.36 39.09
C THR A 670 -0.11 -29.64 39.01
N LEU A 671 -1.05 -29.73 38.06
CA LEU A 671 -1.68 -30.99 37.70
C LEU A 671 -0.82 -31.64 36.62
N GLN A 672 -0.09 -32.69 37.00
CA GLN A 672 0.44 -33.66 36.05
C GLN A 672 -0.69 -34.61 35.66
N ASP A 673 -0.96 -34.75 34.35
CA ASP A 673 -1.67 -35.92 33.84
C ASP A 673 -0.75 -37.16 33.92
N ARG A 674 -1.35 -38.36 33.99
CA ARG A 674 -0.69 -39.68 34.04
C ARG A 674 0.30 -39.95 32.90
N ASN A 675 0.40 -39.07 31.89
CA ASN A 675 1.27 -39.20 30.72
C ASN A 675 2.40 -38.15 30.59
N ASN A 676 2.62 -37.31 31.60
CA ASN A 676 3.86 -36.52 31.76
C ASN A 676 4.23 -35.52 30.62
N ASP A 677 3.24 -34.85 30.00
CA ASP A 677 3.46 -33.80 28.98
C ASP A 677 2.94 -32.43 29.49
N PRO A 678 3.70 -31.31 29.36
CA PRO A 678 3.33 -30.01 29.95
C PRO A 678 2.55 -29.13 28.93
N SER A 679 1.22 -29.16 28.97
CA SER A 679 0.42 -28.57 27.88
C SER A 679 -0.28 -27.23 28.15
N PHE A 680 -0.21 -26.62 29.35
CA PHE A 680 -0.88 -25.32 29.56
C PHE A 680 -0.19 -24.42 30.59
N TYR A 681 0.01 -23.15 30.22
CA TYR A 681 0.36 -22.07 31.12
C TYR A 681 -0.89 -21.21 31.37
N VAL A 682 -1.32 -21.12 32.63
CA VAL A 682 -2.32 -20.15 33.07
C VAL A 682 -1.55 -18.96 33.64
N TYR A 683 -1.66 -17.80 33.01
CA TYR A 683 -1.11 -16.56 33.57
C TYR A 683 -2.08 -16.00 34.59
N GLN A 684 -1.61 -15.86 35.83
CA GLN A 684 -2.21 -15.01 36.84
C GLN A 684 -1.75 -13.58 36.55
N ILE A 685 -2.70 -12.64 36.38
CA ILE A 685 -2.40 -11.19 36.41
C ILE A 685 -2.29 -10.77 37.86
#